data_AF-A0A3R9B7V5-F1
#
_entry.id   AF-A0A3R9B7V5-F1
#
_cell.length_a   1.000
_cell.length_b   1.000
_cell.length_c   1.000
_cell.angle_alpha   90.00
_cell.angle_beta   90.00
_cell.angle_gamma   90.00
#
_symmetry.space_group_name_H-M   'P 1'
#
loop_
_entity.id
_entity.type
_entity.pdbx_description
1 polymer ?
#
loop_
_entity_poly.entity_id
_entity_poly.type
_entity_poly.pdbx_seq_one_letter_code
_entity_poly.pdbx_strand_id
1 'polypeptide(L)'
;MRIVIDMQGLQTRSSGHRGVGRYTENLIRNMIIEAAPQHEIYLALNGTFTDSIDSIRAKFLDILPRDRIVVWQNFFNAAARSGHSEALKYAGYVIREVFLNSFRPDIIFSTNLQEGLDESAPTSVHELSYPTLYCSTLHDLVPFYYEDRYLSDPGIRKWYTEKIEYAKASDLIIADSHATRSDILAKLDVSESKVFTIELGYDSAVFNATPLTNKEREFTLKKYELKNPFIFYVGGNDSHKNVERLISAFSQLPEDLRNSFDLVIGGKDFPKDQMFINRIEQLGIYENTILTGFIEDDDLPKLYKLCKIFVFPSTHEGFGLPALEAMACGAAVIGSGTSSIQEIINFKPAMFDPYEIDDIQLKLRNALSDVDLYREILENGPKQASRYSWTRSARELWTVFENATQISRTKGYRFDDPVQHVIDALAKHTAELDDNALADIAHSISETFPVPRTRKIYLDISSVATHDYKSGIQRVVRAIAAELVNNHPRDFEVELAYTSTSDMRFYAANEYSRRVFNAKVSPHDEEIEFMAGDILIYLDLHPGVAIAHREHNRYLRNKGISVYHVVYDLLPILKPESFWPELCREFRLWTDAVSVSNGALCISKSVADELKEYLDIFGERRSSKFKIGYFHLGADIENSAPTKGLEEGAESVLRSLDARKTFLMVGTIEPRKGGQQALAAFDKLWKQAKDVNLVFVGREGWGVRDFAEHLLSHKENGKRLFWLQGISDEYLKKVYSSSDCLIAASTGEGFGLPLIEAAQHKLPIIARDIPVFKEVAGEHAFYFEDNTEPDTMANAIDTWLKLQKSDRHPRADQMPWLTWRESADQFMNIVLNDDWEYLIDGHGYLYEGLKQSHASERLEWVGFSDAESDFRWSSTASPGIRFLWGGQHEGTLLIKCTPLGTQRVTIYLNTRKIYSGVLSGANTEIFCSMRDLDFGENEIRFELPDAQSPGGADVRLLAIAIRSFEIGPTLPQLKDNSVYNHSSNEFIWDGFSGAEKEFRWTEERHARLIFNWKGTDRKKRLEIRCKTLDVQRITVLLNEREIYTGELSGDDLVVSTDVAEIKGGFNTLSLLLPDARRPNDADPRTLAIALKDIVFVDESRKFNYGMES
;
A
#
# COMPACT_ATOMS: atom_id res chain seq x y z
N MET A 1 -35.26 -14.60 3.77
CA MET A 1 -35.11 -13.47 4.71
C MET A 1 -34.00 -12.57 4.21
N ARG A 2 -34.06 -11.28 4.50
CA ARG A 2 -32.99 -10.32 4.22
C ARG A 2 -32.31 -9.90 5.52
N ILE A 3 -30.99 -10.00 5.56
CA ILE A 3 -30.17 -9.66 6.72
C ILE A 3 -29.18 -8.59 6.30
N VAL A 4 -29.09 -7.52 7.07
CA VAL A 4 -28.03 -6.52 6.93
C VAL A 4 -27.12 -6.65 8.14
N ILE A 5 -25.83 -6.90 7.89
CA ILE A 5 -24.82 -7.12 8.92
C ILE A 5 -23.96 -5.87 8.99
N ASP A 6 -23.90 -5.24 10.17
CA ASP A 6 -22.98 -4.15 10.43
C ASP A 6 -21.58 -4.69 10.75
N MET A 7 -20.63 -4.42 9.86
CA MET A 7 -19.27 -4.96 9.91
C MET A 7 -18.27 -4.07 10.64
N GLN A 8 -18.71 -3.03 11.36
CA GLN A 8 -17.80 -2.12 12.06
C GLN A 8 -16.83 -2.84 13.03
N GLY A 9 -17.23 -3.97 13.62
CA GLY A 9 -16.35 -4.81 14.45
C GLY A 9 -15.14 -5.42 13.73
N LEU A 10 -15.14 -5.43 12.39
CA LEU A 10 -14.01 -5.82 11.55
C LEU A 10 -13.22 -4.61 11.00
N GLN A 11 -13.74 -3.38 11.17
CA GLN A 11 -13.16 -2.17 10.59
C GLN A 11 -12.37 -1.32 11.61
N THR A 12 -12.82 -1.26 12.86
CA THR A 12 -12.19 -0.41 13.88
C THR A 12 -10.82 -0.96 14.30
N ARG A 13 -9.86 -0.08 14.60
CA ARG A 13 -8.52 -0.49 15.04
C ARG A 13 -8.56 -1.17 16.41
N SER A 14 -9.51 -0.77 17.25
CA SER A 14 -9.74 -1.33 18.58
C SER A 14 -10.19 -2.80 18.54
N SER A 15 -11.04 -3.18 17.57
CA SER A 15 -11.65 -4.52 17.50
C SER A 15 -11.14 -5.40 16.35
N GLY A 16 -10.93 -4.82 15.16
CA GLY A 16 -10.72 -5.55 13.90
C GLY A 16 -9.47 -6.44 13.84
N HIS A 17 -8.47 -6.15 14.68
CA HIS A 17 -7.23 -6.95 14.78
C HIS A 17 -7.15 -7.80 16.07
N ARG A 18 -8.28 -7.98 16.76
CA ARG A 18 -8.38 -8.77 18.01
C ARG A 18 -9.38 -9.92 17.83
N GLY A 19 -9.74 -10.58 18.93
CA GLY A 19 -10.72 -11.67 18.95
C GLY A 19 -12.06 -11.29 18.32
N VAL A 20 -12.53 -10.05 18.49
CA VAL A 20 -13.78 -9.53 17.88
C VAL A 20 -13.69 -9.49 16.35
N GLY A 21 -12.57 -9.04 15.79
CA GLY A 21 -12.33 -9.08 14.34
C GLY A 21 -12.35 -10.51 13.81
N ARG A 22 -11.61 -11.44 14.45
CA ARG A 22 -11.62 -12.87 14.07
C ARG A 22 -13.01 -13.49 14.17
N TYR A 23 -13.78 -13.15 15.21
CA TYR A 23 -15.17 -13.55 15.37
C TYR A 23 -16.03 -13.05 14.21
N THR A 24 -16.00 -11.74 13.96
CA THR A 24 -16.80 -11.09 12.92
C THR A 24 -16.50 -11.71 11.57
N GLU A 25 -15.24 -11.85 11.20
CA GLU A 25 -14.85 -12.43 9.93
C GLU A 25 -15.33 -13.89 9.79
N ASN A 26 -14.96 -14.76 10.73
CA ASN A 26 -15.20 -16.18 10.57
C ASN A 26 -16.67 -16.58 10.75
N LEU A 27 -17.38 -15.96 11.69
CA LEU A 27 -18.80 -16.21 11.86
C LEU A 27 -19.57 -15.79 10.61
N ILE A 28 -19.35 -14.56 10.13
CA ILE A 28 -20.10 -14.04 8.97
C ILE A 28 -19.77 -14.83 7.71
N ARG A 29 -18.50 -15.21 7.49
CA ARG A 29 -18.12 -16.05 6.35
C ARG A 29 -18.86 -17.39 6.38
N ASN A 30 -18.94 -18.04 7.54
CA ASN A 30 -19.69 -19.29 7.70
C ASN A 30 -21.21 -19.10 7.63
N MET A 31 -21.75 -17.96 8.10
CA MET A 31 -23.17 -17.65 7.92
C MET A 31 -23.55 -17.53 6.45
N ILE A 32 -22.71 -16.90 5.63
CA ILE A 32 -22.93 -16.78 4.18
C ILE A 32 -22.85 -18.17 3.51
N ILE A 33 -21.86 -18.99 3.86
CA ILE A 33 -21.69 -20.34 3.31
C ILE A 33 -22.86 -21.26 3.66
N GLU A 34 -23.36 -21.19 4.90
CA GLU A 34 -24.48 -22.01 5.38
C GLU A 34 -25.86 -21.41 5.04
N ALA A 35 -25.90 -20.24 4.40
CA ALA A 35 -27.15 -19.58 4.02
C ALA A 35 -27.91 -20.42 3.00
N ALA A 36 -29.21 -20.66 3.24
CA ALA A 36 -30.05 -21.22 2.20
C ALA A 36 -30.24 -20.19 1.04
N PRO A 37 -30.37 -20.62 -0.23
CA PRO A 37 -30.32 -19.73 -1.40
C PRO A 37 -31.36 -18.60 -1.43
N GLN A 38 -32.46 -18.74 -0.69
CA GLN A 38 -33.51 -17.73 -0.56
C GLN A 38 -33.18 -16.60 0.42
N HIS A 39 -32.09 -16.69 1.17
CA HIS A 39 -31.65 -15.63 2.08
C HIS A 39 -30.77 -14.63 1.33
N GLU A 40 -30.98 -13.36 1.66
CA GLU A 40 -30.23 -12.25 1.12
C GLU A 40 -29.40 -11.64 2.25
N ILE A 41 -28.08 -11.65 2.11
CA ILE A 41 -27.17 -11.04 3.08
C ILE A 41 -26.54 -9.80 2.47
N TYR A 42 -26.51 -8.72 3.24
CA TYR A 42 -25.76 -7.51 2.94
C TYR A 42 -24.72 -7.28 4.04
N LEU A 43 -23.50 -6.94 3.65
CA LEU A 43 -22.44 -6.48 4.55
C LEU A 43 -22.38 -4.96 4.44
N ALA A 44 -22.72 -4.26 5.53
CA ALA A 44 -22.65 -2.81 5.62
C ALA A 44 -21.33 -2.38 6.24
N LEU A 45 -20.55 -1.60 5.50
CA LEU A 45 -19.27 -1.04 5.93
C LEU A 45 -19.42 0.47 6.18
N ASN A 46 -18.69 0.98 7.17
CA ASN A 46 -18.54 2.40 7.44
C ASN A 46 -17.38 2.97 6.61
N GLY A 47 -17.70 3.97 5.78
CA GLY A 47 -16.81 4.66 4.84
C GLY A 47 -15.68 5.46 5.48
N THR A 48 -15.80 5.80 6.77
CA THR A 48 -14.70 6.46 7.51
C THR A 48 -13.45 5.58 7.58
N PHE A 49 -13.59 4.26 7.54
CA PHE A 49 -12.47 3.31 7.65
C PHE A 49 -11.98 2.85 6.27
N THR A 50 -11.54 3.79 5.44
CA THR A 50 -11.14 3.58 4.03
C THR A 50 -10.14 2.42 3.83
N ASP A 51 -9.18 2.29 4.74
CA ASP A 51 -8.12 1.27 4.64
C ASP A 51 -8.65 -0.17 4.84
N SER A 52 -9.77 -0.33 5.55
CA SER A 52 -10.35 -1.64 5.86
C SER A 52 -11.22 -2.20 4.73
N ILE A 53 -11.82 -1.34 3.91
CA ILE A 53 -12.87 -1.71 2.95
C ILE A 53 -12.35 -2.69 1.90
N ASP A 54 -11.19 -2.41 1.31
CA ASP A 54 -10.58 -3.26 0.30
C ASP A 54 -10.18 -4.63 0.87
N SER A 55 -9.65 -4.66 2.10
CA SER A 55 -9.29 -5.90 2.79
C SER A 55 -10.52 -6.77 3.08
N ILE A 56 -11.60 -6.15 3.57
CA ILE A 56 -12.86 -6.85 3.83
C ILE A 56 -13.45 -7.36 2.53
N ARG A 57 -13.54 -6.54 1.48
CA ARG A 57 -14.04 -7.00 0.17
C ARG A 57 -13.24 -8.20 -0.34
N ALA A 58 -11.92 -8.18 -0.25
CA ALA A 58 -11.08 -9.31 -0.67
C ALA A 58 -11.41 -10.62 0.08
N LYS A 59 -11.85 -10.55 1.33
CA LYS A 59 -12.21 -11.71 2.17
C LYS A 59 -13.60 -12.32 1.88
N PHE A 60 -14.48 -11.56 1.23
CA PHE A 60 -15.88 -11.95 1.04
C PHE A 60 -16.35 -12.01 -0.43
N LEU A 61 -15.65 -11.39 -1.38
CA LEU A 61 -16.05 -11.35 -2.80
C LEU A 61 -16.03 -12.73 -3.49
N ASP A 62 -15.36 -13.73 -2.91
CA ASP A 62 -15.37 -15.12 -3.36
C ASP A 62 -16.69 -15.85 -3.05
N ILE A 63 -17.43 -15.39 -2.03
CA ILE A 63 -18.67 -16.02 -1.56
C ILE A 63 -19.89 -15.09 -1.57
N LEU A 64 -19.69 -13.79 -1.79
CA LEU A 64 -20.74 -12.78 -1.78
C LEU A 64 -20.60 -11.79 -2.95
N PRO A 65 -21.67 -11.52 -3.71
CA PRO A 65 -21.64 -10.54 -4.80
C PRO A 65 -21.23 -9.12 -4.35
N ARG A 66 -20.55 -8.37 -5.23
CA ARG A 66 -20.04 -7.02 -4.92
C ARG A 66 -21.14 -6.03 -4.53
N ASP A 67 -22.32 -6.13 -5.12
CA ASP A 67 -23.49 -5.28 -4.83
C ASP A 67 -24.15 -5.59 -3.47
N ARG A 68 -23.70 -6.65 -2.79
CA ARG A 68 -24.09 -7.00 -1.42
C ARG A 68 -23.09 -6.54 -0.36
N ILE A 69 -21.97 -5.91 -0.75
CA ILE A 69 -21.03 -5.26 0.17
C ILE A 69 -21.15 -3.74 -0.02
N VAL A 70 -21.97 -3.14 0.84
CA VAL A 70 -22.44 -1.75 0.72
C VAL A 70 -21.71 -0.86 1.72
N VAL A 71 -21.49 0.40 1.36
CA VAL A 71 -20.71 1.35 2.18
C VAL A 71 -21.56 2.60 2.39
N TRP A 72 -21.72 3.02 3.65
CA TRP A 72 -22.27 4.33 3.99
C TRP A 72 -21.14 5.29 4.34
N GLN A 73 -21.31 6.58 4.08
CA GLN A 73 -20.25 7.58 4.22
C GLN A 73 -20.46 8.47 5.45
N ASN A 74 -19.36 8.85 6.07
CA ASN A 74 -19.34 9.72 7.24
C ASN A 74 -18.06 10.56 7.25
N PHE A 75 -18.22 11.86 7.03
CA PHE A 75 -17.14 12.84 6.89
C PHE A 75 -16.92 13.69 8.15
N PHE A 76 -17.60 13.36 9.25
CA PHE A 76 -17.42 14.01 10.54
C PHE A 76 -17.02 13.01 11.63
N ASN A 77 -16.47 13.53 12.73
CA ASN A 77 -16.05 12.71 13.86
C ASN A 77 -17.23 12.46 14.82
N ALA A 78 -17.75 11.22 14.79
CA ALA A 78 -18.83 10.73 15.64
C ALA A 78 -18.32 9.93 16.86
N ALA A 79 -17.02 9.97 17.17
CA ALA A 79 -16.47 9.26 18.33
C ALA A 79 -16.99 9.88 19.65
N ALA A 80 -17.30 9.03 20.63
CA ALA A 80 -17.87 9.47 21.90
C ALA A 80 -16.93 10.37 22.72
N ARG A 81 -15.60 10.20 22.59
CA ARG A 81 -14.58 11.01 23.27
C ARG A 81 -14.04 12.19 22.46
N SER A 82 -14.63 12.51 21.31
CA SER A 82 -14.09 13.50 20.37
C SER A 82 -14.10 14.97 20.82
N GLY A 83 -14.61 15.32 22.01
CA GLY A 83 -14.74 16.72 22.45
C GLY A 83 -15.78 17.54 21.66
N HIS A 84 -16.47 16.92 20.71
CA HIS A 84 -17.54 17.51 19.89
C HIS A 84 -18.93 17.36 20.54
N SER A 85 -19.96 18.00 19.97
CA SER A 85 -21.33 17.98 20.49
C SER A 85 -22.00 16.59 20.33
N GLU A 86 -22.86 16.21 21.28
CA GLU A 86 -23.66 14.98 21.20
C GLU A 86 -24.50 14.90 19.90
N ALA A 87 -24.82 16.06 19.31
CA ALA A 87 -25.49 16.17 18.01
C ALA A 87 -24.73 15.49 16.87
N LEU A 88 -23.39 15.54 16.84
CA LEU A 88 -22.60 14.86 15.80
C LEU A 88 -22.64 13.34 15.97
N LYS A 89 -22.53 12.85 17.20
CA LYS A 89 -22.68 11.43 17.51
C LYS A 89 -24.07 10.92 17.10
N TYR A 90 -25.11 11.69 17.42
CA TYR A 90 -26.50 11.42 16.99
C TYR A 90 -26.65 11.43 15.47
N ALA A 91 -26.01 12.35 14.76
CA ALA A 91 -26.01 12.36 13.30
C ALA A 91 -25.44 11.07 12.70
N GLY A 92 -24.35 10.56 13.28
CA GLY A 92 -23.80 9.26 12.92
C GLY A 92 -24.77 8.10 13.15
N TYR A 93 -25.49 8.08 14.28
CA TYR A 93 -26.53 7.06 14.56
C TYR A 93 -27.66 7.09 13.54
N VAL A 94 -28.20 8.28 13.25
CA VAL A 94 -29.30 8.47 12.30
C VAL A 94 -28.92 8.02 10.90
N ILE A 95 -27.80 8.52 10.35
CA ILE A 95 -27.37 8.18 8.98
C ILE A 95 -27.18 6.67 8.86
N ARG A 96 -26.48 6.06 9.83
CA ARG A 96 -26.26 4.62 9.86
C ARG A 96 -27.57 3.83 9.92
N GLU A 97 -28.47 4.14 10.87
CA GLU A 97 -29.70 3.37 11.03
C GLU A 97 -30.63 3.48 9.82
N VAL A 98 -30.75 4.68 9.21
CA VAL A 98 -31.52 4.85 7.96
C VAL A 98 -30.89 4.05 6.83
N PHE A 99 -29.55 4.08 6.70
CA PHE A 99 -28.85 3.31 5.68
C PHE A 99 -29.10 1.81 5.82
N LEU A 100 -28.91 1.25 7.02
CA LEU A 100 -29.13 -0.18 7.27
C LEU A 100 -30.59 -0.58 6.98
N ASN A 101 -31.57 0.25 7.36
CA ASN A 101 -32.98 -0.02 7.12
C ASN A 101 -33.39 0.19 5.65
N SER A 102 -32.66 0.99 4.86
CA SER A 102 -33.00 1.28 3.46
C SER A 102 -33.05 0.02 2.58
N PHE A 103 -32.29 -1.01 2.96
CA PHE A 103 -32.29 -2.33 2.33
C PHE A 103 -33.52 -3.16 2.69
N ARG A 104 -34.45 -2.68 3.52
CA ARG A 104 -35.62 -3.42 4.01
C ARG A 104 -35.26 -4.78 4.65
N PRO A 105 -34.30 -4.84 5.59
CA PRO A 105 -33.96 -6.07 6.27
C PRO A 105 -35.14 -6.63 7.09
N ASP A 106 -35.17 -7.95 7.22
CA ASP A 106 -35.93 -8.62 8.29
C ASP A 106 -35.15 -8.55 9.61
N ILE A 107 -33.81 -8.63 9.54
CA ILE A 107 -32.89 -8.53 10.69
C ILE A 107 -31.72 -7.61 10.35
N ILE A 108 -31.39 -6.71 11.27
CA ILE A 108 -30.08 -6.05 11.36
C ILE A 108 -29.25 -6.78 12.39
N PHE A 109 -28.04 -7.19 12.03
CA PHE A 109 -27.11 -7.87 12.92
C PHE A 109 -25.84 -7.05 13.13
N SER A 110 -25.61 -6.59 14.36
CA SER A 110 -24.35 -5.95 14.76
C SER A 110 -23.46 -6.97 15.45
N THR A 111 -22.32 -7.29 14.83
CA THR A 111 -21.37 -8.28 15.36
C THR A 111 -20.59 -7.79 16.57
N ASN A 112 -20.50 -6.47 16.75
CA ASN A 112 -20.03 -5.85 17.98
C ASN A 112 -20.73 -4.50 18.19
N LEU A 113 -21.48 -4.38 19.28
CA LEU A 113 -22.17 -3.14 19.63
C LEU A 113 -21.24 -2.15 20.34
N GLN A 114 -20.18 -2.62 21.01
CA GLN A 114 -19.30 -1.81 21.86
C GLN A 114 -18.21 -1.09 21.04
N GLU A 115 -18.63 -0.31 20.05
CA GLU A 115 -17.78 0.48 19.15
C GLU A 115 -17.95 1.99 19.38
N GLY A 116 -17.01 2.77 18.85
CA GLY A 116 -17.17 4.23 18.73
C GLY A 116 -16.72 5.05 19.94
N LEU A 117 -15.84 4.52 20.80
CA LEU A 117 -15.29 5.29 21.93
C LEU A 117 -14.34 6.39 21.45
N ASP A 118 -13.25 5.99 20.80
CA ASP A 118 -12.18 6.88 20.31
C ASP A 118 -12.16 7.00 18.77
N GLU A 119 -12.94 6.17 18.07
CA GLU A 119 -13.03 6.10 16.60
C GLU A 119 -14.45 6.48 16.15
N SER A 120 -14.61 7.01 14.94
CA SER A 120 -15.91 7.42 14.37
C SER A 120 -16.72 6.19 13.90
N ALA A 121 -17.03 5.30 14.85
CA ALA A 121 -17.78 4.06 14.64
C ALA A 121 -19.11 4.10 15.40
N PRO A 122 -20.08 4.93 14.97
CA PRO A 122 -21.35 5.05 15.66
C PRO A 122 -22.12 3.74 15.57
N THR A 123 -22.57 3.23 16.72
CA THR A 123 -23.48 2.09 16.82
C THR A 123 -24.59 2.43 17.81
N SER A 124 -25.83 2.21 17.37
CA SER A 124 -27.07 2.44 18.11
C SER A 124 -28.09 1.35 17.75
N VAL A 125 -29.12 1.24 18.58
CA VAL A 125 -30.21 0.26 18.45
C VAL A 125 -31.53 0.98 18.67
N HIS A 126 -32.39 1.00 17.64
CA HIS A 126 -33.71 1.63 17.68
C HIS A 126 -33.68 3.11 18.12
N GLU A 127 -32.61 3.83 17.79
CA GLU A 127 -32.56 5.29 17.97
C GLU A 127 -33.66 5.95 17.14
N LEU A 128 -33.92 5.38 15.97
CA LEU A 128 -35.13 5.59 15.19
C LEU A 128 -36.01 4.34 15.30
N SER A 129 -37.30 4.54 15.55
CA SER A 129 -38.24 3.43 15.76
C SER A 129 -38.58 2.73 14.44
N TYR A 130 -38.04 1.52 14.24
CA TYR A 130 -38.31 0.67 13.08
C TYR A 130 -38.94 -0.67 13.48
N PRO A 131 -39.73 -1.31 12.59
CA PRO A 131 -40.29 -2.65 12.83
C PRO A 131 -39.26 -3.79 12.60
N THR A 132 -38.07 -3.46 12.09
CA THR A 132 -36.98 -4.39 11.81
C THR A 132 -36.44 -5.00 13.10
N LEU A 133 -36.18 -6.32 13.14
CA LEU A 133 -35.54 -6.93 14.29
C LEU A 133 -34.07 -6.54 14.37
N TYR A 134 -33.60 -6.17 15.56
CA TYR A 134 -32.20 -5.86 15.81
C TYR A 134 -31.54 -6.92 16.69
N CYS A 135 -30.48 -7.52 16.17
CA CYS A 135 -29.63 -8.47 16.87
C CYS A 135 -28.26 -7.85 17.16
N SER A 136 -27.80 -7.95 18.41
CA SER A 136 -26.47 -7.49 18.81
C SER A 136 -25.69 -8.58 19.54
N THR A 137 -24.41 -8.74 19.24
CA THR A 137 -23.51 -9.53 20.09
C THR A 137 -22.95 -8.68 21.23
N LEU A 138 -23.01 -9.22 22.44
CA LEU A 138 -22.26 -8.75 23.59
C LEU A 138 -21.21 -9.80 23.95
N HIS A 139 -19.94 -9.48 23.70
CA HIS A 139 -18.83 -10.39 23.91
C HIS A 139 -18.57 -10.65 25.41
N ASP A 140 -18.58 -9.59 26.21
CA ASP A 140 -18.41 -9.66 27.67
C ASP A 140 -19.00 -8.44 28.40
N LEU A 141 -19.00 -8.52 29.72
CA LEU A 141 -19.34 -7.43 30.64
C LEU A 141 -18.17 -7.11 31.60
N VAL A 142 -16.92 -7.33 31.20
CA VAL A 142 -15.73 -7.14 32.04
C VAL A 142 -15.70 -5.75 32.68
N PRO A 143 -16.04 -4.63 31.99
CA PRO A 143 -16.06 -3.32 32.63
C PRO A 143 -17.02 -3.19 33.83
N PHE A 144 -18.11 -3.96 33.90
CA PHE A 144 -19.00 -3.99 35.08
C PHE A 144 -18.40 -4.75 36.27
N TYR A 145 -17.52 -5.73 36.01
CA TYR A 145 -16.85 -6.47 37.09
C TYR A 145 -15.69 -5.69 37.71
N TYR A 146 -15.10 -4.77 36.94
CA TYR A 146 -13.97 -3.95 37.39
C TYR A 146 -14.24 -2.47 37.13
N GLU A 147 -15.38 -1.96 37.61
CA GLU A 147 -15.81 -0.57 37.37
C GLU A 147 -14.76 0.46 37.80
N ASP A 148 -14.12 0.26 38.95
CA ASP A 148 -13.08 1.17 39.48
C ASP A 148 -11.87 1.28 38.53
N ARG A 149 -11.68 0.30 37.64
CA ARG A 149 -10.56 0.25 36.70
C ARG A 149 -10.97 0.72 35.31
N TYR A 150 -12.08 0.21 34.77
CA TYR A 150 -12.48 0.48 33.39
C TYR A 150 -13.48 1.64 33.24
N LEU A 151 -14.25 1.96 34.28
CA LEU A 151 -15.31 2.98 34.24
C LEU A 151 -15.02 4.14 35.22
N SER A 152 -13.76 4.36 35.56
CA SER A 152 -13.32 5.48 36.40
C SER A 152 -13.38 6.82 35.66
N ASP A 153 -13.16 6.81 34.34
CA ASP A 153 -13.36 7.97 33.47
C ASP A 153 -14.88 8.20 33.22
N PRO A 154 -15.42 9.39 33.51
CA PRO A 154 -16.84 9.67 33.32
C PRO A 154 -17.33 9.56 31.87
N GLY A 155 -16.48 9.89 30.89
CA GLY A 155 -16.79 9.78 29.47
C GLY A 155 -16.89 8.32 29.02
N ILE A 156 -15.92 7.48 29.43
CA ILE A 156 -15.97 6.03 29.19
C ILE A 156 -17.19 5.42 29.88
N ARG A 157 -17.48 5.81 31.14
CA ARG A 157 -18.67 5.35 31.86
C ARG A 157 -19.96 5.71 31.13
N LYS A 158 -20.08 6.96 30.66
CA LYS A 158 -21.25 7.42 29.90
C LYS A 158 -21.43 6.61 28.62
N TRP A 159 -20.38 6.50 27.81
CA TRP A 159 -20.39 5.73 26.56
C TRP A 159 -20.74 4.25 26.80
N TYR A 160 -20.07 3.60 27.76
CA TYR A 160 -20.31 2.20 28.05
C TYR A 160 -21.74 1.95 28.53
N THR A 161 -22.24 2.83 29.42
CA THR A 161 -23.64 2.75 29.89
C THR A 161 -24.61 2.90 28.72
N GLU A 162 -24.38 3.85 27.82
CA GLU A 162 -25.18 4.02 26.60
C GLU A 162 -25.17 2.76 25.73
N LYS A 163 -24.01 2.12 25.49
CA LYS A 163 -23.94 0.85 24.75
C LYS A 163 -24.71 -0.28 25.43
N ILE A 164 -24.70 -0.32 26.75
CA ILE A 164 -25.47 -1.31 27.51
C ILE A 164 -26.97 -1.05 27.40
N GLU A 165 -27.42 0.20 27.43
CA GLU A 165 -28.83 0.53 27.19
C GLU A 165 -29.26 0.15 25.76
N TYR A 166 -28.41 0.39 24.75
CA TYR A 166 -28.69 -0.12 23.39
C TYR A 166 -28.73 -1.65 23.32
N ALA A 167 -27.84 -2.36 24.03
CA ALA A 167 -27.90 -3.82 24.09
C ALA A 167 -29.21 -4.30 24.75
N LYS A 168 -29.67 -3.60 25.80
CA LYS A 168 -30.98 -3.85 26.41
C LYS A 168 -32.13 -3.50 25.48
N ALA A 169 -31.97 -2.58 24.54
CA ALA A 169 -32.98 -2.24 23.53
C ALA A 169 -33.04 -3.27 22.37
N SER A 170 -31.99 -4.06 22.14
CA SER A 170 -31.98 -5.10 21.10
C SER A 170 -33.09 -6.13 21.28
N ASP A 171 -33.67 -6.56 20.16
CA ASP A 171 -34.69 -7.61 20.11
C ASP A 171 -34.08 -8.99 20.39
N LEU A 172 -32.82 -9.19 19.98
CA LEU A 172 -32.02 -10.39 20.19
C LEU A 172 -30.63 -10.01 20.69
N ILE A 173 -30.13 -10.72 21.70
CA ILE A 173 -28.78 -10.55 22.25
C ILE A 173 -28.05 -11.88 22.12
N ILE A 174 -26.90 -11.86 21.45
CA ILE A 174 -26.00 -12.99 21.35
C ILE A 174 -24.91 -12.87 22.41
N ALA A 175 -24.69 -13.95 23.14
CA ALA A 175 -23.60 -14.12 24.08
C ALA A 175 -22.65 -15.22 23.56
N ASP A 176 -21.35 -14.97 23.63
CA ASP A 176 -20.35 -15.91 23.09
C ASP A 176 -20.23 -17.21 23.90
N SER A 177 -20.70 -17.21 25.15
CA SER A 177 -20.61 -18.34 26.09
C SER A 177 -21.82 -18.42 27.02
N HIS A 178 -21.95 -19.53 27.74
CA HIS A 178 -22.98 -19.62 28.79
C HIS A 178 -22.65 -18.74 30.00
N ALA A 179 -21.37 -18.54 30.30
CA ALA A 179 -20.91 -17.57 31.30
C ALA A 179 -21.33 -16.14 30.93
N THR A 180 -21.04 -15.67 29.71
CA THR A 180 -21.46 -14.34 29.25
C THR A 180 -22.98 -14.20 29.25
N ARG A 181 -23.73 -15.25 28.85
CA ARG A 181 -25.20 -15.25 28.95
C ARG A 181 -25.66 -15.08 30.40
N SER A 182 -25.04 -15.79 31.33
CA SER A 182 -25.35 -15.70 32.76
C SER A 182 -25.04 -14.31 33.31
N ASP A 183 -23.92 -13.70 32.89
CA ASP A 183 -23.55 -12.34 33.26
C ASP A 183 -24.58 -11.32 32.73
N ILE A 184 -24.99 -11.44 31.47
CA ILE A 184 -26.01 -10.59 30.87
C ILE A 184 -27.32 -10.68 31.67
N LEU A 185 -27.81 -11.88 31.98
CA LEU A 185 -29.06 -12.05 32.72
C LEU A 185 -28.96 -11.58 34.18
N ALA A 186 -27.77 -11.67 34.79
CA ALA A 186 -27.55 -11.27 36.17
C ALA A 186 -27.33 -9.76 36.33
N LYS A 187 -26.73 -9.10 35.33
CA LYS A 187 -26.32 -7.69 35.40
C LYS A 187 -27.23 -6.76 34.62
N LEU A 188 -27.86 -7.25 33.55
CA LEU A 188 -28.73 -6.47 32.69
C LEU A 188 -30.18 -6.90 32.94
N ASP A 189 -31.06 -5.92 33.13
CA ASP A 189 -32.51 -6.14 33.27
C ASP A 189 -33.12 -6.46 31.91
N VAL A 190 -32.87 -7.68 31.41
CA VAL A 190 -33.32 -8.16 30.09
C VAL A 190 -34.06 -9.49 30.22
N SER A 191 -35.07 -9.69 29.37
CA SER A 191 -35.80 -10.96 29.31
C SER A 191 -34.89 -12.11 28.87
N GLU A 192 -34.96 -13.25 29.56
CA GLU A 192 -34.24 -14.46 29.17
C GLU A 192 -34.58 -14.92 27.75
N SER A 193 -35.82 -14.67 27.31
CA SER A 193 -36.32 -15.08 25.99
C SER A 193 -35.59 -14.43 24.81
N LYS A 194 -34.79 -13.39 25.04
CA LYS A 194 -34.03 -12.72 23.99
C LYS A 194 -32.51 -12.92 24.06
N VAL A 195 -32.00 -13.64 25.05
CA VAL A 195 -30.55 -13.86 25.21
C VAL A 195 -30.17 -15.28 24.82
N PHE A 196 -29.41 -15.40 23.73
CA PHE A 196 -29.01 -16.67 23.13
C PHE A 196 -27.49 -16.85 23.26
N THR A 197 -27.06 -18.06 23.62
CA THR A 197 -25.63 -18.42 23.58
C THR A 197 -25.31 -18.95 22.19
N ILE A 198 -24.31 -18.35 21.53
CA ILE A 198 -23.72 -18.86 20.29
C ILE A 198 -22.23 -19.04 20.55
N GLU A 199 -21.83 -20.29 20.80
CA GLU A 199 -20.43 -20.62 21.10
C GLU A 199 -19.54 -20.31 19.88
N LEU A 200 -18.34 -19.81 20.11
CA LEU A 200 -17.41 -19.47 19.03
C LEU A 200 -16.73 -20.72 18.43
N GLY A 201 -16.09 -20.54 17.28
CA GLY A 201 -15.27 -21.55 16.62
C GLY A 201 -13.78 -21.20 16.59
N TYR A 202 -13.01 -22.05 15.93
CA TYR A 202 -11.64 -21.77 15.50
C TYR A 202 -11.50 -22.11 14.01
N ASP A 203 -10.52 -21.51 13.34
CA ASP A 203 -10.20 -21.89 11.97
C ASP A 203 -9.38 -23.19 11.97
N SER A 204 -10.02 -24.30 11.60
CA SER A 204 -9.37 -25.62 11.56
C SER A 204 -8.27 -25.74 10.50
N ALA A 205 -8.25 -24.87 9.47
CA ALA A 205 -7.17 -24.87 8.49
C ALA A 205 -5.87 -24.29 9.07
N VAL A 206 -5.99 -23.31 9.97
CA VAL A 206 -4.86 -22.64 10.64
C VAL A 206 -4.48 -23.34 11.95
N PHE A 207 -5.47 -23.57 12.82
CA PHE A 207 -5.29 -24.19 14.13
C PHE A 207 -5.65 -25.66 14.07
N ASN A 208 -4.64 -26.51 13.93
CA ASN A 208 -4.79 -27.96 13.88
C ASN A 208 -3.55 -28.65 14.44
N ALA A 209 -3.67 -29.93 14.76
CA ALA A 209 -2.58 -30.73 15.32
C ALA A 209 -1.57 -31.24 14.26
N THR A 210 -1.55 -30.70 13.03
CA THR A 210 -0.58 -31.13 12.00
C THR A 210 0.85 -30.78 12.47
N PRO A 211 1.77 -31.77 12.53
CA PRO A 211 3.13 -31.53 12.96
C PRO A 211 3.86 -30.52 12.08
N LEU A 212 4.68 -29.67 12.70
CA LEU A 212 5.57 -28.77 11.98
C LEU A 212 6.67 -29.56 11.26
N THR A 213 7.09 -29.08 10.10
CA THR A 213 8.34 -29.54 9.49
C THR A 213 9.54 -29.14 10.36
N ASN A 214 10.66 -29.86 10.23
CA ASN A 214 11.89 -29.52 10.96
C ASN A 214 12.35 -28.07 10.68
N LYS A 215 12.20 -27.61 9.44
CA LYS A 215 12.56 -26.26 9.00
C LYS A 215 11.69 -25.19 9.67
N GLU A 216 10.37 -25.36 9.70
CA GLU A 216 9.46 -24.44 10.39
C GLU A 216 9.75 -24.40 11.89
N ARG A 217 9.94 -25.58 12.51
CA ARG A 217 10.29 -25.68 13.92
C ARG A 217 11.58 -24.92 14.24
N GLU A 218 12.66 -25.19 13.52
CA GLU A 218 13.96 -24.53 13.75
C GLU A 218 13.86 -23.02 13.51
N PHE A 219 13.14 -22.60 12.47
CA PHE A 219 12.93 -21.18 12.16
C PHE A 219 12.15 -20.48 13.29
N THR A 220 11.02 -21.03 13.73
CA THR A 220 10.20 -20.43 14.80
C THR A 220 10.97 -20.37 16.13
N LEU A 221 11.64 -21.45 16.53
CA LEU A 221 12.46 -21.46 17.75
C LEU A 221 13.57 -20.41 17.69
N LYS A 222 14.23 -20.26 16.54
CA LYS A 222 15.27 -19.24 16.34
C LYS A 222 14.70 -17.83 16.32
N LYS A 223 13.57 -17.59 15.65
CA LYS A 223 12.91 -16.27 15.54
C LYS A 223 12.55 -15.69 16.91
N TYR A 224 12.09 -16.55 17.82
CA TYR A 224 11.67 -16.16 19.18
C TYR A 224 12.71 -16.49 20.26
N GLU A 225 13.93 -16.87 19.88
CA GLU A 225 15.05 -17.21 20.79
C GLU A 225 14.73 -18.31 21.83
N LEU A 226 13.84 -19.24 21.48
CA LEU A 226 13.35 -20.29 22.37
C LEU A 226 14.33 -21.47 22.40
N LYS A 227 14.99 -21.68 23.54
CA LYS A 227 16.02 -22.73 23.72
C LYS A 227 15.53 -23.88 24.59
N ASN A 228 14.73 -23.59 25.60
CA ASN A 228 14.17 -24.61 26.49
C ASN A 228 12.72 -24.94 26.08
N PRO A 229 12.20 -26.11 26.47
CA PRO A 229 10.75 -26.32 26.49
C PRO A 229 10.09 -25.20 27.30
N PHE A 230 8.90 -24.76 26.90
CA PHE A 230 8.34 -23.54 27.46
C PHE A 230 6.87 -23.63 27.83
N ILE A 231 6.49 -22.87 28.85
CA ILE A 231 5.11 -22.56 29.23
C ILE A 231 4.73 -21.30 28.46
N PHE A 232 3.58 -21.32 27.79
CA PHE A 232 3.18 -20.24 26.90
C PHE A 232 1.93 -19.54 27.38
N TYR A 233 1.97 -18.21 27.38
CA TYR A 233 0.81 -17.33 27.50
C TYR A 233 0.81 -16.35 26.33
N VAL A 234 -0.38 -16.02 25.81
CA VAL A 234 -0.55 -14.98 24.80
C VAL A 234 -1.80 -14.15 25.10
N GLY A 235 -1.66 -12.83 25.07
CA GLY A 235 -2.77 -11.90 25.35
C GLY A 235 -2.31 -10.49 25.66
N GLY A 236 -3.23 -9.66 26.16
CA GLY A 236 -2.90 -8.33 26.69
C GLY A 236 -2.40 -8.38 28.14
N ASN A 237 -1.90 -7.25 28.65
CA ASN A 237 -1.54 -7.09 30.07
C ASN A 237 -2.68 -6.45 30.91
N ASP A 238 -3.92 -6.56 30.43
CA ASP A 238 -5.08 -6.08 31.18
C ASP A 238 -5.23 -6.82 32.51
N SER A 239 -5.66 -6.10 33.55
CA SER A 239 -5.68 -6.64 34.91
C SER A 239 -6.50 -7.93 35.09
N HIS A 240 -7.56 -8.11 34.27
CA HIS A 240 -8.38 -9.32 34.29
C HIS A 240 -7.67 -10.52 33.65
N LYS A 241 -6.71 -10.30 32.75
CA LYS A 241 -5.90 -11.36 32.13
C LYS A 241 -4.97 -12.05 33.13
N ASN A 242 -4.70 -11.39 34.27
CA ASN A 242 -4.13 -11.98 35.49
C ASN A 242 -2.69 -12.52 35.34
N VAL A 243 -1.90 -11.92 34.45
CA VAL A 243 -0.52 -12.32 34.18
C VAL A 243 0.40 -12.12 35.39
N GLU A 244 0.12 -11.12 36.22
CA GLU A 244 0.82 -10.85 37.49
C GLU A 244 0.79 -12.04 38.47
N ARG A 245 -0.35 -12.72 38.60
CA ARG A 245 -0.45 -13.92 39.44
C ARG A 245 0.24 -15.11 38.79
N LEU A 246 0.21 -15.22 37.46
CA LEU A 246 0.93 -16.26 36.73
C LEU A 246 2.45 -16.16 36.95
N ILE A 247 3.06 -14.98 36.79
CA ILE A 247 4.51 -14.81 37.01
C ILE A 247 4.88 -15.05 38.48
N SER A 248 3.99 -14.67 39.41
CA SER A 248 4.18 -14.93 40.84
C SER A 248 4.12 -16.44 41.14
N ALA A 249 3.18 -17.17 40.54
CA ALA A 249 3.07 -18.63 40.67
C ALA A 249 4.28 -19.37 40.06
N PHE A 250 4.73 -18.94 38.87
CA PHE A 250 5.91 -19.49 38.23
C PHE A 250 7.18 -19.29 39.07
N SER A 251 7.33 -18.12 39.70
CA SER A 251 8.47 -17.83 40.60
C SER A 251 8.55 -18.74 41.82
N GLN A 252 7.43 -19.35 42.21
CA GLN A 252 7.31 -20.26 43.35
C GLN A 252 7.42 -21.75 42.95
N LEU A 253 7.70 -22.08 41.69
CA LEU A 253 8.01 -23.44 41.29
C LEU A 253 9.34 -23.91 41.92
N PRO A 254 9.48 -25.22 42.20
CA PRO A 254 10.77 -25.82 42.55
C PRO A 254 11.87 -25.41 41.58
N GLU A 255 13.08 -25.14 42.09
CA GLU A 255 14.19 -24.57 41.31
C GLU A 255 14.57 -25.43 40.10
N ASP A 256 14.52 -26.75 40.24
CA ASP A 256 14.75 -27.73 39.18
C ASP A 256 13.73 -27.61 38.03
N LEU A 257 12.45 -27.45 38.36
CA LEU A 257 11.41 -27.23 37.35
C LEU A 257 11.53 -25.84 36.72
N ARG A 258 11.74 -24.81 37.54
CA ARG A 258 11.85 -23.42 37.07
C ARG A 258 13.04 -23.21 36.12
N ASN A 259 14.15 -23.92 36.35
CA ASN A 259 15.33 -23.86 35.48
C ASN A 259 15.20 -24.77 34.23
N SER A 260 14.22 -25.67 34.19
CA SER A 260 13.99 -26.59 33.06
C SER A 260 13.04 -26.04 32.01
N PHE A 261 12.28 -24.98 32.32
CA PHE A 261 11.27 -24.41 31.44
C PHE A 261 11.37 -22.88 31.38
N ASP A 262 11.22 -22.33 30.17
CA ASP A 262 11.03 -20.88 30.01
C ASP A 262 9.55 -20.52 30.12
N LEU A 263 9.23 -19.36 30.69
CA LEU A 263 7.91 -18.74 30.64
C LEU A 263 7.88 -17.75 29.47
N VAL A 264 7.19 -18.11 28.40
CA VAL A 264 7.06 -17.29 27.18
C VAL A 264 5.75 -16.51 27.25
N ILE A 265 5.85 -15.18 27.22
CA ILE A 265 4.72 -14.24 27.32
C ILE A 265 4.63 -13.45 26.01
N GLY A 266 3.59 -13.75 25.23
CA GLY A 266 3.26 -13.08 23.99
C GLY A 266 2.29 -11.92 24.17
N GLY A 267 2.61 -10.77 23.60
CA GLY A 267 1.78 -9.56 23.61
C GLY A 267 2.60 -8.31 23.32
N LYS A 268 2.09 -7.44 22.45
CA LYS A 268 2.82 -6.30 21.88
C LYS A 268 3.38 -5.31 22.93
N ASP A 269 2.73 -5.22 24.09
CA ASP A 269 3.02 -4.20 25.10
C ASP A 269 3.95 -4.70 26.21
N PHE A 270 4.10 -6.02 26.42
CA PHE A 270 4.93 -6.56 27.51
C PHE A 270 6.40 -6.11 27.46
N PRO A 271 7.11 -6.12 26.31
CA PRO A 271 8.50 -5.64 26.25
C PRO A 271 8.65 -4.14 26.54
N LYS A 272 7.55 -3.38 26.53
CA LYS A 272 7.51 -1.93 26.77
C LYS A 272 7.04 -1.58 28.19
N ASP A 273 6.49 -2.54 28.92
CA ASP A 273 5.95 -2.36 30.26
C ASP A 273 7.05 -2.51 31.32
N GLN A 274 7.69 -1.40 31.67
CA GLN A 274 8.78 -1.40 32.65
C GLN A 274 8.32 -1.86 34.04
N MET A 275 7.07 -1.62 34.42
CA MET A 275 6.57 -2.06 35.73
C MET A 275 6.49 -3.59 35.78
N PHE A 276 6.00 -4.20 34.70
CA PHE A 276 5.95 -5.65 34.54
C PHE A 276 7.34 -6.28 34.49
N ILE A 277 8.29 -5.68 33.75
CA ILE A 277 9.69 -6.15 33.70
C ILE A 277 10.35 -6.07 35.08
N ASN A 278 10.22 -4.94 35.78
CA ASN A 278 10.76 -4.79 37.13
C ASN A 278 10.17 -5.83 38.09
N ARG A 279 8.90 -6.20 37.90
CA ARG A 279 8.24 -7.22 38.70
C ARG A 279 8.82 -8.61 38.45
N ILE A 280 9.08 -8.99 37.20
CA ILE A 280 9.78 -10.23 36.82
C ILE A 280 11.19 -10.28 37.45
N GLU A 281 11.93 -9.17 37.42
CA GLU A 281 13.26 -9.07 38.04
C GLU A 281 13.20 -9.23 39.57
N GLN A 282 12.24 -8.58 40.24
CA GLN A 282 12.03 -8.70 41.69
C GLN A 282 11.67 -10.13 42.11
N LEU A 283 10.98 -10.87 41.25
CA LEU A 283 10.64 -12.28 41.46
C LEU A 283 11.81 -13.23 41.15
N GLY A 284 12.92 -12.72 40.62
CA GLY A 284 14.13 -13.50 40.34
C GLY A 284 13.93 -14.53 39.22
N ILE A 285 13.07 -14.24 38.24
CA ILE A 285 12.73 -15.14 37.13
C ILE A 285 13.01 -14.54 35.74
N TYR A 286 13.76 -13.44 35.69
CA TYR A 286 14.08 -12.74 34.44
C TYR A 286 14.76 -13.66 33.42
N GLU A 287 15.77 -14.42 33.85
CA GLU A 287 16.51 -15.37 32.99
C GLU A 287 15.64 -16.54 32.48
N ASN A 288 14.47 -16.78 33.09
CA ASN A 288 13.52 -17.82 32.72
C ASN A 288 12.27 -17.25 32.06
N THR A 289 12.23 -15.97 31.69
CA THR A 289 11.04 -15.33 31.10
C THR A 289 11.39 -14.69 29.76
N ILE A 290 10.63 -15.02 28.71
CA ILE A 290 10.82 -14.48 27.36
C ILE A 290 9.60 -13.64 26.98
N LEU A 291 9.82 -12.34 26.74
CA LEU A 291 8.79 -11.41 26.28
C LEU A 291 8.90 -11.27 24.76
N THR A 292 8.05 -11.94 24.01
CA THR A 292 8.19 -12.03 22.53
C THR A 292 7.76 -10.76 21.80
N GLY A 293 6.98 -9.90 22.47
CA GLY A 293 6.29 -8.79 21.81
C GLY A 293 5.12 -9.30 20.96
N PHE A 294 4.87 -8.63 19.83
CA PHE A 294 3.82 -9.02 18.88
C PHE A 294 4.17 -10.35 18.21
N ILE A 295 3.21 -11.27 18.17
CA ILE A 295 3.33 -12.56 17.48
C ILE A 295 2.51 -12.46 16.19
N GLU A 296 3.13 -12.79 15.07
CA GLU A 296 2.45 -12.83 13.77
C GLU A 296 1.41 -13.97 13.75
N ASP A 297 0.28 -13.76 13.06
CA ASP A 297 -0.81 -14.74 13.01
C ASP A 297 -0.34 -16.11 12.48
N ASP A 298 0.62 -16.13 11.54
CA ASP A 298 1.21 -17.36 10.99
C ASP A 298 2.12 -18.12 11.99
N ASP A 299 2.66 -17.44 12.99
CA ASP A 299 3.56 -18.02 13.97
C ASP A 299 2.84 -18.48 15.25
N LEU A 300 1.70 -17.88 15.56
CA LEU A 300 0.87 -18.26 16.70
C LEU A 300 0.51 -19.76 16.75
N PRO A 301 -0.02 -20.40 15.67
CA PRO A 301 -0.30 -21.84 15.69
C PRO A 301 0.98 -22.67 15.86
N LYS A 302 2.14 -22.19 15.38
CA LYS A 302 3.43 -22.87 15.55
C LYS A 302 3.87 -22.85 17.01
N LEU A 303 3.71 -21.71 17.69
CA LEU A 303 4.02 -21.58 19.11
C LEU A 303 3.11 -22.44 19.98
N TYR A 304 1.81 -22.54 19.66
CA TYR A 304 0.92 -23.50 20.34
C TYR A 304 1.40 -24.95 20.18
N LYS A 305 1.79 -25.36 18.97
CA LYS A 305 2.32 -26.72 18.70
C LYS A 305 3.64 -27.02 19.41
N LEU A 306 4.46 -26.00 19.65
CA LEU A 306 5.79 -26.15 20.24
C LEU A 306 5.79 -26.04 21.76
N CYS A 307 4.81 -25.35 22.35
CA CYS A 307 4.77 -25.15 23.80
C CYS A 307 4.60 -26.48 24.54
N LYS A 308 5.17 -26.56 25.74
CA LYS A 308 4.97 -27.71 26.63
C LYS A 308 3.55 -27.65 27.22
N ILE A 309 3.18 -26.49 27.74
CA ILE A 309 1.88 -26.17 28.32
C ILE A 309 1.48 -24.77 27.85
N PHE A 310 0.23 -24.59 27.43
CA PHE A 310 -0.39 -23.29 27.31
C PHE A 310 -1.17 -22.98 28.59
N VAL A 311 -0.98 -21.78 29.16
CA VAL A 311 -1.64 -21.35 30.39
C VAL A 311 -2.51 -20.13 30.13
N PHE A 312 -3.77 -20.21 30.56
CA PHE A 312 -4.75 -19.13 30.38
C PHE A 312 -5.34 -18.70 31.74
N PRO A 313 -4.66 -17.77 32.45
CA PRO A 313 -4.94 -17.46 33.86
C PRO A 313 -6.02 -16.40 34.08
N SER A 314 -6.72 -15.98 33.03
CA SER A 314 -7.63 -14.85 33.07
C SER A 314 -8.78 -15.08 34.05
N THR A 315 -9.11 -14.06 34.84
CA THR A 315 -10.14 -14.12 35.87
C THR A 315 -11.56 -14.00 35.30
N HIS A 316 -11.71 -13.22 34.22
CA HIS A 316 -12.94 -13.08 33.43
C HIS A 316 -12.59 -13.00 31.95
N GLU A 317 -13.41 -13.64 31.11
CA GLU A 317 -13.32 -13.67 29.65
C GLU A 317 -14.71 -13.85 29.06
N GLY A 318 -14.96 -13.24 27.89
CA GLY A 318 -16.18 -13.48 27.13
C GLY A 318 -16.28 -14.91 26.59
N PHE A 319 -15.18 -15.44 26.06
CA PHE A 319 -15.09 -16.82 25.57
C PHE A 319 -13.76 -17.49 25.92
N GLY A 320 -12.64 -16.96 25.41
CA GLY A 320 -11.31 -17.57 25.58
C GLY A 320 -10.79 -18.29 24.34
N LEU A 321 -10.89 -17.64 23.16
CA LEU A 321 -10.35 -18.15 21.90
C LEU A 321 -8.91 -18.69 22.00
N PRO A 322 -7.94 -18.04 22.68
CA PRO A 322 -6.58 -18.57 22.78
C PRO A 322 -6.49 -19.97 23.40
N ALA A 323 -7.34 -20.29 24.37
CA ALA A 323 -7.38 -21.62 24.98
C ALA A 323 -7.92 -22.67 23.99
N LEU A 324 -8.99 -22.33 23.26
CA LEU A 324 -9.56 -23.18 22.22
C LEU A 324 -8.58 -23.42 21.06
N GLU A 325 -7.95 -22.34 20.56
CA GLU A 325 -6.92 -22.37 19.50
C GLU A 325 -5.72 -23.26 19.92
N ALA A 326 -5.23 -23.12 21.15
CA ALA A 326 -4.16 -23.95 21.70
C ALA A 326 -4.56 -25.44 21.79
N MET A 327 -5.76 -25.73 22.29
CA MET A 327 -6.30 -27.10 22.36
C MET A 327 -6.44 -27.72 20.97
N ALA A 328 -6.89 -26.95 19.96
CA ALA A 328 -7.00 -27.39 18.57
C ALA A 328 -5.64 -27.69 17.92
N CYS A 329 -4.61 -26.93 18.28
CA CYS A 329 -3.22 -27.18 17.89
C CYS A 329 -2.58 -28.38 18.60
N GLY A 330 -3.26 -28.99 19.57
CA GLY A 330 -2.76 -30.12 20.34
C GLY A 330 -1.86 -29.73 21.51
N ALA A 331 -1.91 -28.49 21.99
CA ALA A 331 -1.22 -28.08 23.21
C ALA A 331 -1.90 -28.65 24.47
N ALA A 332 -1.11 -28.97 25.49
CA ALA A 332 -1.66 -29.23 26.83
C ALA A 332 -2.08 -27.89 27.45
N VAL A 333 -3.39 -27.70 27.69
CA VAL A 333 -3.92 -26.43 28.18
C VAL A 333 -4.34 -26.53 29.64
N ILE A 334 -3.86 -25.59 30.46
CA ILE A 334 -4.38 -25.34 31.80
C ILE A 334 -4.93 -23.91 31.89
N GLY A 335 -5.92 -23.68 32.74
CA GLY A 335 -6.51 -22.35 32.84
C GLY A 335 -7.42 -22.18 34.05
N SER A 336 -7.99 -21.00 34.16
CA SER A 336 -8.90 -20.65 35.25
C SER A 336 -10.17 -21.51 35.25
N GLY A 337 -10.61 -21.92 36.44
CA GLY A 337 -11.90 -22.59 36.67
C GLY A 337 -13.08 -21.62 36.79
N THR A 338 -13.01 -20.43 36.19
CA THR A 338 -14.02 -19.37 36.25
C THR A 338 -14.38 -18.86 34.85
N SER A 339 -15.46 -18.07 34.76
CA SER A 339 -15.95 -17.51 33.49
C SER A 339 -16.17 -18.59 32.42
N SER A 340 -16.01 -18.23 31.15
CA SER A 340 -16.11 -19.10 29.98
C SER A 340 -14.96 -20.11 29.83
N ILE A 341 -13.80 -19.87 30.46
CA ILE A 341 -12.62 -20.75 30.35
C ILE A 341 -12.94 -22.17 30.87
N GLN A 342 -13.74 -22.26 31.94
CA GLN A 342 -14.14 -23.55 32.50
C GLN A 342 -14.98 -24.39 31.52
N GLU A 343 -15.78 -23.73 30.66
CA GLU A 343 -16.65 -24.36 29.67
C GLU A 343 -15.82 -24.92 28.50
N ILE A 344 -14.75 -24.20 28.11
CA ILE A 344 -13.84 -24.61 27.04
C ILE A 344 -12.94 -25.75 27.49
N ILE A 345 -12.26 -25.61 28.64
CA ILE A 345 -11.33 -26.64 29.13
C ILE A 345 -12.10 -27.88 29.57
N ASN A 346 -13.22 -27.69 30.28
CA ASN A 346 -14.14 -28.73 30.75
C ASN A 346 -13.45 -29.99 31.31
N PHE A 347 -12.35 -29.78 32.05
CA PHE A 347 -11.56 -30.84 32.64
C PHE A 347 -10.93 -30.36 33.94
N LYS A 348 -11.56 -30.70 35.06
CA LYS A 348 -11.20 -30.21 36.40
C LYS A 348 -9.71 -30.40 36.75
N PRO A 349 -9.04 -31.50 36.38
CA PRO A 349 -7.60 -31.63 36.62
C PRO A 349 -6.73 -30.58 35.93
N ALA A 350 -7.19 -29.95 34.83
CA ALA A 350 -6.51 -28.86 34.13
C ALA A 350 -6.90 -27.44 34.61
N MET A 351 -7.81 -27.31 35.57
CA MET A 351 -8.31 -26.01 36.02
C MET A 351 -7.74 -25.60 37.40
N PHE A 352 -7.54 -24.30 37.62
CA PHE A 352 -7.11 -23.71 38.89
C PHE A 352 -8.00 -22.52 39.29
N ASP A 353 -8.01 -22.15 40.57
CA ASP A 353 -8.57 -20.88 41.04
C ASP A 353 -7.63 -19.73 40.64
N PRO A 354 -8.07 -18.79 39.78
CA PRO A 354 -7.21 -17.70 39.31
C PRO A 354 -6.89 -16.65 40.37
N TYR A 355 -7.58 -16.64 41.52
CA TYR A 355 -7.33 -15.68 42.58
C TYR A 355 -6.24 -16.14 43.56
N GLU A 356 -5.96 -17.45 43.60
CA GLU A 356 -5.04 -18.11 44.52
C GLU A 356 -3.73 -18.49 43.81
N ILE A 357 -2.64 -17.77 44.12
CA ILE A 357 -1.31 -18.00 43.51
C ILE A 357 -0.82 -19.43 43.74
N ASP A 358 -1.10 -19.98 44.93
CA ASP A 358 -0.70 -21.33 45.32
C ASP A 358 -1.39 -22.40 44.46
N ASP A 359 -2.64 -22.18 44.02
CA ASP A 359 -3.36 -23.14 43.18
C ASP A 359 -2.87 -23.10 41.72
N ILE A 360 -2.55 -21.89 41.21
CA ILE A 360 -1.89 -21.73 39.90
C ILE A 360 -0.53 -22.46 39.91
N GLN A 361 0.27 -22.27 40.97
CA GLN A 361 1.58 -22.90 41.13
C GLN A 361 1.45 -24.42 41.20
N LEU A 362 0.50 -24.92 42.01
CA LEU A 362 0.27 -26.34 42.17
C LEU A 362 -0.15 -26.98 40.85
N LYS A 363 -1.01 -26.31 40.08
CA LYS A 363 -1.44 -26.79 38.77
C LYS A 363 -0.30 -26.85 37.77
N LEU A 364 0.50 -25.79 37.69
CA LEU A 364 1.71 -25.76 36.84
C LEU A 364 2.65 -26.89 37.22
N ARG A 365 2.97 -27.04 38.50
CA ARG A 365 3.86 -28.09 39.01
C ARG A 365 3.35 -29.48 38.63
N ASN A 366 2.08 -29.78 38.91
CA ASN A 366 1.51 -31.09 38.63
C ASN A 366 1.51 -31.37 37.11
N ALA A 367 1.11 -30.41 36.27
CA ALA A 367 1.11 -30.58 34.83
C ALA A 367 2.53 -30.73 34.22
N LEU A 368 3.56 -30.19 34.86
CA LEU A 368 4.96 -30.31 34.40
C LEU A 368 5.67 -31.57 34.92
N SER A 369 5.27 -32.11 36.08
CA SER A 369 5.98 -33.20 36.77
C SER A 369 5.25 -34.54 36.76
N ASP A 370 3.93 -34.56 36.63
CA ASP A 370 3.12 -35.78 36.53
C ASP A 370 2.88 -36.12 35.05
N VAL A 371 3.57 -37.16 34.58
CA VAL A 371 3.55 -37.58 33.18
C VAL A 371 2.17 -38.10 32.76
N ASP A 372 1.44 -38.76 33.67
CA ASP A 372 0.13 -39.33 33.34
C ASP A 372 -0.93 -38.21 33.31
N LEU A 373 -0.92 -37.31 34.29
CA LEU A 373 -1.78 -36.12 34.27
C LEU A 373 -1.51 -35.24 33.04
N TYR A 374 -0.25 -35.02 32.68
CA TYR A 374 0.10 -34.27 31.46
C TYR A 374 -0.51 -34.92 30.22
N ARG A 375 -0.44 -36.25 30.12
CA ARG A 375 -1.00 -37.01 28.99
C ARG A 375 -2.53 -36.89 28.95
N GLU A 376 -3.21 -36.96 30.10
CA GLU A 376 -4.65 -36.73 30.20
C GLU A 376 -5.06 -35.32 29.74
N ILE A 377 -4.32 -34.29 30.16
CA ILE A 377 -4.56 -32.89 29.74
C ILE A 377 -4.39 -32.75 28.23
N LEU A 378 -3.31 -33.31 27.68
CA LEU A 378 -3.00 -33.29 26.24
C LEU A 378 -4.11 -33.98 25.42
N GLU A 379 -4.62 -35.11 25.90
CA GLU A 379 -5.70 -35.86 25.23
C GLU A 379 -7.08 -35.21 25.37
N ASN A 380 -7.30 -34.39 26.40
CA ASN A 380 -8.54 -33.64 26.57
C ASN A 380 -8.66 -32.49 25.55
N GLY A 381 -7.53 -31.85 25.20
CA GLY A 381 -7.44 -30.74 24.24
C GLY A 381 -8.27 -30.94 22.97
N PRO A 382 -7.87 -31.86 22.09
CA PRO A 382 -8.56 -32.12 20.82
C PRO A 382 -10.02 -32.57 21.00
N LYS A 383 -10.34 -33.30 22.08
CA LYS A 383 -11.71 -33.75 22.37
C LYS A 383 -12.64 -32.56 22.61
N GLN A 384 -12.24 -31.59 23.43
CA GLN A 384 -13.05 -30.38 23.62
C GLN A 384 -13.06 -29.51 22.36
N ALA A 385 -11.89 -29.27 21.74
CA ALA A 385 -11.79 -28.42 20.56
C ALA A 385 -12.74 -28.87 19.44
N SER A 386 -12.85 -30.18 19.19
CA SER A 386 -13.74 -30.74 18.15
C SER A 386 -15.23 -30.42 18.29
N ARG A 387 -15.68 -29.93 19.45
CA ARG A 387 -17.07 -29.52 19.71
C ARG A 387 -17.37 -28.12 19.18
N TYR A 388 -16.34 -27.33 18.87
CA TYR A 388 -16.42 -25.94 18.46
C TYR A 388 -16.07 -25.81 16.98
N SER A 389 -16.90 -25.09 16.22
CA SER A 389 -16.60 -24.75 14.82
C SER A 389 -17.45 -23.56 14.41
N TRP A 390 -16.90 -22.71 13.53
CA TRP A 390 -17.65 -21.56 13.01
C TRP A 390 -18.89 -21.97 12.22
N THR A 391 -18.86 -23.13 11.56
CA THR A 391 -20.01 -23.73 10.88
C THR A 391 -21.14 -24.05 11.86
N ARG A 392 -20.82 -24.60 13.04
CA ARG A 392 -21.82 -24.84 14.08
C ARG A 392 -22.41 -23.54 14.60
N SER A 393 -21.56 -22.55 14.93
CA SER A 393 -21.98 -21.22 15.38
C SER A 393 -22.96 -20.57 14.39
N ALA A 394 -22.63 -20.62 13.09
CA ALA A 394 -23.46 -20.09 12.02
C ALA A 394 -24.84 -20.77 11.95
N ARG A 395 -24.90 -22.11 12.03
CA ARG A 395 -26.17 -22.87 12.00
C ARG A 395 -27.05 -22.58 13.21
N GLU A 396 -26.45 -22.48 14.39
CA GLU A 396 -27.18 -22.12 15.62
C GLU A 396 -27.74 -20.69 15.50
N LEU A 397 -26.96 -19.74 14.98
CA LEU A 397 -27.42 -18.37 14.77
C LEU A 397 -28.52 -18.27 13.71
N TRP A 398 -28.43 -19.03 12.62
CA TRP A 398 -29.51 -19.16 11.64
C TRP A 398 -30.81 -19.66 12.27
N THR A 399 -30.72 -20.65 13.15
CA THR A 399 -31.89 -21.17 13.88
C THR A 399 -32.54 -20.08 14.73
N VAL A 400 -31.74 -19.25 15.41
CA VAL A 400 -32.25 -18.09 16.18
C VAL A 400 -32.97 -17.10 15.25
N PHE A 401 -32.37 -16.75 14.12
CA PHE A 401 -32.93 -15.79 13.17
C PHE A 401 -34.22 -16.26 12.50
N GLU A 402 -34.27 -17.52 12.07
CA GLU A 402 -35.46 -18.13 11.49
C GLU A 402 -36.62 -18.19 12.49
N ASN A 403 -36.34 -18.57 13.74
CA ASN A 403 -37.37 -18.60 14.78
C ASN A 403 -37.89 -17.20 15.11
N ALA A 404 -37.00 -16.21 15.25
CA ALA A 404 -37.37 -14.84 15.59
C ALA A 404 -38.26 -14.20 14.50
N THR A 405 -37.93 -14.40 13.23
CA THR A 405 -38.71 -13.86 12.09
C THR A 405 -40.03 -14.59 11.85
N GLN A 406 -40.16 -15.86 12.25
CA GLN A 406 -41.46 -16.55 12.23
C GLN A 406 -42.43 -15.96 13.27
N ILE A 407 -41.91 -15.56 14.43
CA ILE A 407 -42.69 -14.92 15.50
C ILE A 407 -43.01 -13.47 15.12
N SER A 408 -42.00 -12.73 14.68
CA SER A 408 -42.13 -11.34 14.28
C SER A 408 -42.60 -11.26 12.82
N ARG A 409 -43.92 -11.09 12.60
CA ARG A 409 -44.49 -10.86 11.25
C ARG A 409 -44.10 -9.51 10.63
N THR A 410 -43.09 -8.84 11.17
CA THR A 410 -42.65 -7.53 10.71
C THR A 410 -41.90 -7.67 9.38
N LYS A 411 -42.12 -6.71 8.48
CA LYS A 411 -41.38 -6.59 7.23
C LYS A 411 -40.47 -5.37 7.35
N GLY A 412 -39.33 -5.40 6.67
CA GLY A 412 -38.42 -4.26 6.63
C GLY A 412 -39.11 -2.95 6.26
N TYR A 413 -38.68 -1.87 6.92
CA TYR A 413 -39.23 -0.54 6.72
C TYR A 413 -39.04 -0.06 5.27
N ARG A 414 -40.05 0.60 4.69
CA ARG A 414 -39.96 1.19 3.35
C ARG A 414 -39.91 2.71 3.47
N PHE A 415 -38.77 3.29 3.12
CA PHE A 415 -38.66 4.73 2.91
C PHE A 415 -39.28 5.13 1.57
N ASP A 416 -40.03 6.22 1.57
CA ASP A 416 -40.38 6.96 0.35
C ASP A 416 -39.20 7.84 -0.08
N ASP A 417 -38.57 8.51 0.88
CA ASP A 417 -37.34 9.28 0.71
C ASP A 417 -36.44 9.12 1.97
N PRO A 418 -35.33 8.35 1.89
CA PRO A 418 -34.43 8.17 3.02
C PRO A 418 -33.68 9.45 3.40
N VAL A 419 -33.39 10.34 2.44
CA VAL A 419 -32.68 11.60 2.68
C VAL A 419 -33.55 12.52 3.52
N GLN A 420 -34.81 12.69 3.12
CA GLN A 420 -35.76 13.50 3.91
C GLN A 420 -35.95 12.94 5.32
N HIS A 421 -35.97 11.61 5.47
CA HIS A 421 -36.08 10.98 6.78
C HIS A 421 -34.89 11.29 7.70
N VAL A 422 -33.65 11.28 7.17
CA VAL A 422 -32.47 11.72 7.92
C VAL A 422 -32.61 13.19 8.33
N ILE A 423 -32.96 14.07 7.38
CA ILE A 423 -33.10 15.51 7.63
C ILE A 423 -34.12 15.77 8.75
N ASP A 424 -35.28 15.12 8.70
CA ASP A 424 -36.35 15.27 9.70
C ASP A 424 -35.91 14.81 11.10
N ALA A 425 -35.12 13.73 11.18
CA ALA A 425 -34.56 13.24 12.44
C ALA A 425 -33.52 14.23 13.02
N LEU A 426 -32.66 14.79 12.16
CA LEU A 426 -31.61 15.72 12.59
C LEU A 426 -32.11 17.13 12.91
N ALA A 427 -33.27 17.54 12.38
CA ALA A 427 -33.81 18.88 12.52
C ALA A 427 -33.89 19.40 13.97
N LYS A 428 -33.99 18.50 14.95
CA LYS A 428 -34.06 18.85 16.38
C LYS A 428 -32.70 19.21 17.00
N HIS A 429 -31.60 18.83 16.37
CA HIS A 429 -30.24 19.00 16.87
C HIS A 429 -29.40 20.00 16.05
N THR A 430 -29.95 20.55 14.96
CA THR A 430 -29.22 21.48 14.08
C THR A 430 -28.77 22.76 14.77
N ALA A 431 -29.48 23.20 15.81
CA ALA A 431 -29.09 24.39 16.59
C ALA A 431 -27.78 24.20 17.39
N GLU A 432 -27.34 22.95 17.59
CA GLU A 432 -26.09 22.59 18.29
C GLU A 432 -24.90 22.39 17.33
N LEU A 433 -25.13 22.54 16.02
CA LEU A 433 -24.16 22.30 14.95
C LEU A 433 -23.75 23.62 14.30
N ASP A 434 -22.46 23.77 14.00
CA ASP A 434 -21.97 24.88 13.19
C ASP A 434 -22.09 24.59 11.69
N ASP A 435 -21.86 25.60 10.85
CA ASP A 435 -22.01 25.50 9.39
C ASP A 435 -21.09 24.43 8.77
N ASN A 436 -19.91 24.20 9.35
CA ASN A 436 -18.98 23.18 8.87
C ASN A 436 -19.51 21.78 9.18
N ALA A 437 -19.96 21.54 10.42
CA ALA A 437 -20.58 20.30 10.82
C ALA A 437 -21.84 19.99 9.98
N LEU A 438 -22.66 21.01 9.70
CA LEU A 438 -23.82 20.86 8.81
C LEU A 438 -23.41 20.51 7.38
N ALA A 439 -22.34 21.10 6.85
CA ALA A 439 -21.81 20.78 5.54
C ALA A 439 -21.27 19.33 5.47
N ASP A 440 -20.51 18.89 6.48
CA ASP A 440 -19.98 17.52 6.55
C ASP A 440 -21.10 16.48 6.68
N ILE A 441 -22.14 16.78 7.46
CA ILE A 441 -23.35 15.95 7.57
C ILE A 441 -24.08 15.90 6.22
N ALA A 442 -24.30 17.04 5.57
CA ALA A 442 -24.97 17.09 4.27
C ALA A 442 -24.19 16.30 3.21
N HIS A 443 -22.86 16.42 3.20
CA HIS A 443 -22.00 15.64 2.32
C HIS A 443 -22.09 14.14 2.61
N SER A 444 -22.10 13.75 3.89
CA SER A 444 -22.28 12.35 4.32
C SER A 444 -23.63 11.77 3.86
N ILE A 445 -24.71 12.56 3.94
CA ILE A 445 -26.04 12.16 3.48
C ILE A 445 -26.06 11.96 1.97
N SER A 446 -25.54 12.93 1.20
CA SER A 446 -25.49 12.86 -0.26
C SER A 446 -24.72 11.62 -0.72
N GLU A 447 -23.55 11.38 -0.14
CA GLU A 447 -22.70 10.25 -0.55
C GLU A 447 -23.22 8.89 -0.08
N THR A 448 -24.06 8.85 0.97
CA THR A 448 -24.69 7.62 1.48
C THR A 448 -25.95 7.25 0.72
N PHE A 449 -26.72 8.24 0.26
CA PHE A 449 -28.03 8.05 -0.37
C PHE A 449 -28.08 8.70 -1.77
N PRO A 450 -27.29 8.19 -2.74
CA PRO A 450 -27.27 8.75 -4.08
C PRO A 450 -28.62 8.56 -4.80
N VAL A 451 -28.97 9.50 -5.68
CA VAL A 451 -30.21 9.46 -6.46
C VAL A 451 -30.18 8.27 -7.44
N PRO A 452 -31.16 7.34 -7.43
CA PRO A 452 -31.13 6.20 -8.34
C PRO A 452 -31.12 6.62 -9.82
N ARG A 453 -30.14 6.12 -10.58
CA ARG A 453 -30.05 6.29 -12.04
C ARG A 453 -29.45 5.07 -12.73
N THR A 454 -29.50 5.05 -14.07
CA THR A 454 -28.74 4.10 -14.89
C THR A 454 -27.25 4.22 -14.57
N ARG A 455 -26.56 3.08 -14.50
CA ARG A 455 -25.10 3.05 -14.32
C ARG A 455 -24.42 3.72 -15.50
N LYS A 456 -23.30 4.38 -15.23
CA LYS A 456 -22.55 5.14 -16.22
C LYS A 456 -21.11 4.64 -16.37
N ILE A 457 -20.62 4.77 -17.59
CA ILE A 457 -19.20 4.67 -17.94
C ILE A 457 -18.71 6.08 -18.25
N TYR A 458 -17.81 6.58 -17.43
CA TYR A 458 -17.16 7.87 -17.58
C TYR A 458 -15.84 7.69 -18.32
N LEU A 459 -15.69 8.35 -19.47
CA LEU A 459 -14.44 8.36 -20.23
C LEU A 459 -13.74 9.69 -19.98
N ASP A 460 -12.66 9.68 -19.21
CA ASP A 460 -11.83 10.86 -19.01
C ASP A 460 -11.08 11.22 -20.30
N ILE A 461 -11.30 12.46 -20.74
CA ILE A 461 -10.71 13.08 -21.94
C ILE A 461 -10.01 14.38 -21.58
N SER A 462 -9.45 14.48 -20.36
CA SER A 462 -8.93 15.73 -19.79
C SER A 462 -7.91 16.45 -20.68
N SER A 463 -6.98 15.73 -21.33
CA SER A 463 -5.96 16.33 -22.21
C SER A 463 -6.60 16.88 -23.50
N VAL A 464 -7.49 16.09 -24.11
CA VAL A 464 -8.21 16.46 -25.33
C VAL A 464 -9.18 17.61 -25.11
N ALA A 465 -9.85 17.66 -23.95
CA ALA A 465 -10.81 18.71 -23.62
C ALA A 465 -10.12 20.07 -23.35
N THR A 466 -8.93 20.06 -22.72
CA THR A 466 -8.25 21.29 -22.26
C THR A 466 -7.21 21.84 -23.24
N HIS A 467 -6.35 21.00 -23.84
CA HIS A 467 -5.19 21.45 -24.62
C HIS A 467 -5.12 20.91 -26.06
N ASP A 468 -5.71 19.74 -26.36
CA ASP A 468 -5.65 19.02 -27.64
C ASP A 468 -4.30 19.14 -28.38
N TYR A 469 -3.28 18.42 -27.91
CA TYR A 469 -1.92 18.42 -28.47
C TYR A 469 -1.81 17.87 -29.90
N LYS A 470 -2.92 17.38 -30.48
CA LYS A 470 -3.01 16.77 -31.83
C LYS A 470 -1.95 15.69 -32.08
N SER A 471 -1.59 14.90 -31.07
CA SER A 471 -0.70 13.74 -31.24
C SER A 471 -1.48 12.48 -31.67
N GLY A 472 -0.75 11.40 -31.95
CA GLY A 472 -1.34 10.10 -32.24
C GLY A 472 -2.24 9.57 -31.12
N ILE A 473 -1.91 9.85 -29.86
CA ILE A 473 -2.71 9.45 -28.70
C ILE A 473 -4.07 10.15 -28.72
N GLN A 474 -4.11 11.48 -28.91
CA GLN A 474 -5.39 12.20 -28.95
C GLN A 474 -6.26 11.79 -30.15
N ARG A 475 -5.65 11.30 -31.26
CA ARG A 475 -6.40 10.68 -32.36
C ARG A 475 -7.11 9.40 -31.90
N VAL A 476 -6.42 8.54 -31.17
CA VAL A 476 -6.98 7.29 -30.59
C VAL A 476 -8.10 7.62 -29.60
N VAL A 477 -7.86 8.54 -28.66
CA VAL A 477 -8.85 8.95 -27.65
C VAL A 477 -10.15 9.40 -28.32
N ARG A 478 -10.07 10.26 -29.34
CA ARG A 478 -11.27 10.72 -30.07
C ARG A 478 -11.99 9.59 -30.80
N ALA A 479 -11.26 8.68 -31.43
CA ALA A 479 -11.85 7.59 -32.20
C ALA A 479 -12.59 6.60 -31.30
N ILE A 480 -11.96 6.16 -30.20
CA ILE A 480 -12.60 5.29 -29.21
C ILE A 480 -13.78 5.99 -28.53
N ALA A 481 -13.61 7.25 -28.09
CA ALA A 481 -14.69 8.01 -27.48
C ALA A 481 -15.90 8.16 -28.42
N ALA A 482 -15.67 8.42 -29.71
CA ALA A 482 -16.73 8.53 -30.71
C ALA A 482 -17.53 7.22 -30.84
N GLU A 483 -16.84 6.07 -30.91
CA GLU A 483 -17.50 4.77 -31.03
C GLU A 483 -18.31 4.42 -29.77
N LEU A 484 -17.76 4.69 -28.59
CA LEU A 484 -18.41 4.36 -27.33
C LEU A 484 -19.60 5.25 -27.02
N VAL A 485 -19.53 6.56 -27.32
CA VAL A 485 -20.66 7.48 -27.13
C VAL A 485 -21.82 7.15 -28.08
N ASN A 486 -21.54 6.74 -29.31
CA ASN A 486 -22.59 6.46 -30.31
C ASN A 486 -23.22 5.06 -30.14
N ASN A 487 -22.49 4.10 -29.57
CA ASN A 487 -22.84 2.69 -29.62
C ASN A 487 -22.50 1.96 -28.29
N HIS A 488 -22.96 2.53 -27.19
CA HIS A 488 -22.81 2.00 -25.83
C HIS A 488 -23.62 0.72 -25.52
N PRO A 489 -23.20 -0.07 -24.51
CA PRO A 489 -23.93 -1.26 -24.03
C PRO A 489 -25.34 -0.93 -23.49
N ARG A 490 -26.30 -1.85 -23.57
CA ARG A 490 -27.70 -1.61 -23.15
C ARG A 490 -27.87 -1.23 -21.67
N ASP A 491 -26.97 -1.69 -20.80
CA ASP A 491 -27.09 -1.53 -19.35
C ASP A 491 -26.28 -0.34 -18.78
N PHE A 492 -25.61 0.41 -19.65
CA PHE A 492 -24.75 1.54 -19.27
C PHE A 492 -24.97 2.75 -20.18
N GLU A 493 -25.01 3.94 -19.58
CA GLU A 493 -24.84 5.20 -20.30
C GLU A 493 -23.35 5.55 -20.41
N VAL A 494 -22.85 6.00 -21.57
CA VAL A 494 -21.47 6.47 -21.73
C VAL A 494 -21.45 7.99 -21.72
N GLU A 495 -20.63 8.58 -20.84
CA GLU A 495 -20.50 10.02 -20.68
C GLU A 495 -19.02 10.42 -20.71
N LEU A 496 -18.69 11.48 -21.43
CA LEU A 496 -17.33 12.01 -21.45
C LEU A 496 -17.11 12.88 -20.20
N ALA A 497 -15.96 12.73 -19.57
CA ALA A 497 -15.59 13.43 -18.35
C ALA A 497 -14.27 14.17 -18.52
N TYR A 498 -14.06 15.22 -17.74
CA TYR A 498 -12.76 15.87 -17.62
C TYR A 498 -12.53 16.39 -16.19
N THR A 499 -11.26 16.61 -15.86
CA THR A 499 -10.81 17.16 -14.58
C THR A 499 -9.50 17.93 -14.77
N SER A 500 -8.86 18.33 -13.66
CA SER A 500 -7.55 19.00 -13.66
C SER A 500 -6.66 18.50 -12.53
N THR A 501 -5.39 18.89 -12.53
CA THR A 501 -4.46 18.57 -11.43
C THR A 501 -4.74 19.36 -10.15
N SER A 502 -5.54 20.42 -10.21
CA SER A 502 -5.87 21.29 -9.07
C SER A 502 -7.30 21.12 -8.54
N ASP A 503 -8.12 20.33 -9.21
CA ASP A 503 -9.50 20.05 -8.80
C ASP A 503 -9.72 18.55 -8.74
N MET A 504 -10.19 18.06 -7.60
CA MET A 504 -10.47 16.63 -7.39
C MET A 504 -11.82 16.22 -7.97
N ARG A 505 -12.64 17.18 -8.41
CA ARG A 505 -13.95 16.93 -9.00
C ARG A 505 -13.84 16.61 -10.49
N PHE A 506 -14.78 15.81 -10.96
CA PHE A 506 -14.96 15.51 -12.36
C PHE A 506 -16.17 16.28 -12.89
N TYR A 507 -16.09 16.69 -14.15
CA TYR A 507 -17.17 17.39 -14.83
C TYR A 507 -17.52 16.67 -16.12
N ALA A 508 -18.81 16.64 -16.46
CA ALA A 508 -19.28 16.13 -17.73
C ALA A 508 -18.81 17.04 -18.87
N ALA A 509 -18.12 16.49 -19.87
CA ALA A 509 -17.60 17.21 -21.02
C ALA A 509 -18.69 17.44 -22.08
N ASN A 510 -19.81 18.04 -21.67
CA ASN A 510 -21.00 18.23 -22.50
C ASN A 510 -20.77 19.23 -23.64
N GLU A 511 -20.04 20.31 -23.39
CA GLU A 511 -19.64 21.27 -24.42
C GLU A 511 -18.76 20.60 -25.49
N TYR A 512 -17.76 19.83 -25.06
CA TYR A 512 -16.90 19.08 -25.96
C TYR A 512 -17.71 18.09 -26.82
N SER A 513 -18.59 17.31 -26.18
CA SER A 513 -19.42 16.30 -26.83
C SER A 513 -20.34 16.89 -27.90
N ARG A 514 -20.96 18.04 -27.62
CA ARG A 514 -21.79 18.76 -28.61
C ARG A 514 -20.96 19.29 -29.78
N ARG A 515 -19.81 19.90 -29.49
CA ARG A 515 -18.96 20.53 -30.51
C ARG A 515 -18.30 19.52 -31.44
N VAL A 516 -17.82 18.40 -30.90
CA VAL A 516 -16.99 17.43 -31.64
C VAL A 516 -17.80 16.27 -32.18
N PHE A 517 -18.78 15.76 -31.42
CA PHE A 517 -19.56 14.57 -31.80
C PHE A 517 -21.01 14.88 -32.15
N ASN A 518 -21.45 16.15 -32.07
CA ASN A 518 -22.86 16.55 -32.26
C ASN A 518 -23.82 15.76 -31.34
N ALA A 519 -23.35 15.41 -30.14
CA ALA A 519 -24.10 14.64 -29.16
C ALA A 519 -25.28 15.45 -28.58
N LYS A 520 -26.39 14.78 -28.26
CA LYS A 520 -27.57 15.40 -27.63
C LYS A 520 -27.47 15.35 -26.10
N VAL A 521 -26.67 16.24 -25.52
CA VAL A 521 -26.40 16.32 -24.06
C VAL A 521 -26.74 17.71 -23.48
N SER A 522 -26.57 17.89 -22.16
CA SER A 522 -26.84 19.16 -21.46
C SER A 522 -26.10 20.35 -22.10
N PRO A 523 -26.65 21.58 -22.06
CA PRO A 523 -25.96 22.76 -22.60
C PRO A 523 -24.76 23.23 -21.77
N HIS A 524 -24.59 22.74 -20.54
CA HIS A 524 -23.47 23.12 -19.66
C HIS A 524 -22.78 21.88 -19.11
N ASP A 525 -21.51 22.06 -18.75
CA ASP A 525 -20.73 21.05 -18.05
C ASP A 525 -21.12 21.09 -16.57
N GLU A 526 -21.48 19.92 -16.02
CA GLU A 526 -21.98 19.75 -14.67
C GLU A 526 -21.05 18.83 -13.88
N GLU A 527 -20.96 19.01 -12.57
CA GLU A 527 -20.16 18.13 -11.71
C GLU A 527 -20.72 16.70 -11.73
N ILE A 528 -19.83 15.73 -11.86
CA ILE A 528 -20.17 14.31 -11.90
C ILE A 528 -20.28 13.76 -10.48
N GLU A 529 -21.47 13.29 -10.14
CA GLU A 529 -21.70 12.48 -8.94
C GLU A 529 -21.57 10.99 -9.28
N PHE A 530 -20.48 10.38 -8.81
CA PHE A 530 -20.22 8.96 -8.98
C PHE A 530 -21.08 8.09 -8.06
N MET A 531 -21.55 6.95 -8.56
CA MET A 531 -22.35 5.98 -7.79
C MET A 531 -21.73 4.58 -7.84
N ALA A 532 -22.03 3.78 -6.82
CA ALA A 532 -21.58 2.40 -6.77
C ALA A 532 -22.02 1.62 -8.03
N GLY A 533 -21.08 0.93 -8.69
CA GLY A 533 -21.33 0.23 -9.94
C GLY A 533 -21.07 1.06 -11.21
N ASP A 534 -20.78 2.35 -11.11
CA ASP A 534 -20.23 3.12 -12.23
C ASP A 534 -18.80 2.68 -12.56
N ILE A 535 -18.34 3.06 -13.76
CA ILE A 535 -17.00 2.80 -14.25
C ILE A 535 -16.37 4.13 -14.65
N LEU A 536 -15.17 4.42 -14.15
CA LEU A 536 -14.33 5.54 -14.59
C LEU A 536 -13.13 4.99 -15.37
N ILE A 537 -12.91 5.50 -16.57
CA ILE A 537 -11.81 5.09 -17.44
C ILE A 537 -11.00 6.34 -17.80
N TYR A 538 -9.75 6.37 -17.37
CA TYR A 538 -8.74 7.30 -17.90
C TYR A 538 -8.33 6.87 -19.29
N LEU A 539 -9.15 7.26 -20.28
CA LEU A 539 -8.91 6.99 -21.69
C LEU A 539 -7.74 7.83 -22.20
N ASP A 540 -7.62 9.08 -21.72
CA ASP A 540 -6.52 9.96 -22.08
C ASP A 540 -5.23 9.67 -21.30
N LEU A 541 -4.08 9.94 -21.93
CA LEU A 541 -2.79 9.89 -21.24
C LEU A 541 -2.49 11.26 -20.63
N HIS A 542 -2.78 11.41 -19.34
CA HIS A 542 -2.45 12.62 -18.58
C HIS A 542 -1.81 12.26 -17.22
N PRO A 543 -0.49 11.99 -17.17
CA PRO A 543 0.22 11.56 -15.97
C PRO A 543 -0.06 12.42 -14.73
N GLY A 544 0.04 13.75 -14.85
CA GLY A 544 -0.24 14.67 -13.75
C GLY A 544 -1.65 14.57 -13.14
N VAL A 545 -2.68 14.27 -13.94
CA VAL A 545 -4.06 14.09 -13.43
C VAL A 545 -4.13 12.79 -12.65
N ALA A 546 -3.66 11.68 -13.21
CA ALA A 546 -3.67 10.39 -12.52
C ALA A 546 -2.86 10.45 -11.21
N ILE A 547 -1.70 11.14 -11.18
CA ILE A 547 -0.90 11.34 -9.97
C ILE A 547 -1.67 12.16 -8.92
N ALA A 548 -2.25 13.30 -9.30
CA ALA A 548 -3.01 14.15 -8.39
C ALA A 548 -4.26 13.44 -7.84
N HIS A 549 -4.88 12.57 -8.64
CA HIS A 549 -6.10 11.85 -8.31
C HIS A 549 -5.88 10.49 -7.64
N ARG A 550 -4.64 10.09 -7.32
CA ARG A 550 -4.32 8.77 -6.75
C ARG A 550 -5.18 8.40 -5.53
N GLU A 551 -5.30 9.30 -4.56
CA GLU A 551 -6.11 9.07 -3.35
C GLU A 551 -7.62 9.14 -3.63
N HIS A 552 -8.04 9.99 -4.57
CA HIS A 552 -9.44 10.05 -4.99
C HIS A 552 -9.86 8.77 -5.73
N ASN A 553 -8.99 8.16 -6.53
CA ASN A 553 -9.23 6.87 -7.16
C ASN A 553 -9.41 5.76 -6.11
N ARG A 554 -8.61 5.77 -5.03
CA ARG A 554 -8.83 4.88 -3.88
C ARG A 554 -10.20 5.10 -3.24
N TYR A 555 -10.58 6.37 -3.04
CA TYR A 555 -11.90 6.74 -2.53
C TYR A 555 -13.04 6.23 -3.43
N LEU A 556 -12.99 6.48 -4.74
CA LEU A 556 -13.99 6.02 -5.71
C LEU A 556 -14.10 4.49 -5.71
N ARG A 557 -12.97 3.78 -5.67
CA ARG A 557 -12.95 2.32 -5.52
C ARG A 557 -13.65 1.85 -4.26
N ASN A 558 -13.37 2.48 -3.13
CA ASN A 558 -14.03 2.19 -1.86
C ASN A 558 -15.54 2.46 -1.92
N LYS A 559 -15.97 3.53 -2.58
CA LYS A 559 -17.40 3.82 -2.86
C LYS A 559 -18.05 2.79 -3.80
N GLY A 560 -17.27 1.97 -4.49
CA GLY A 560 -17.77 0.88 -5.34
C GLY A 560 -17.71 1.17 -6.84
N ILE A 561 -17.02 2.24 -7.24
CA ILE A 561 -16.71 2.55 -8.63
C ILE A 561 -15.58 1.63 -9.11
N SER A 562 -15.59 1.27 -10.39
CA SER A 562 -14.45 0.61 -11.01
C SER A 562 -13.61 1.62 -11.79
N VAL A 563 -12.35 1.80 -11.41
CA VAL A 563 -11.44 2.78 -12.01
C VAL A 563 -10.40 2.05 -12.86
N TYR A 564 -10.24 2.45 -14.12
CA TYR A 564 -9.28 1.86 -15.05
C TYR A 564 -8.45 2.94 -15.77
N HIS A 565 -7.22 2.61 -16.15
CA HIS A 565 -6.39 3.48 -16.98
C HIS A 565 -6.06 2.83 -18.32
N VAL A 566 -6.00 3.62 -19.39
CA VAL A 566 -5.43 3.17 -20.66
C VAL A 566 -3.92 3.43 -20.65
N VAL A 567 -3.14 2.38 -20.90
CA VAL A 567 -1.68 2.43 -20.93
C VAL A 567 -1.23 2.33 -22.38
N TYR A 568 -0.69 3.43 -22.89
CA TYR A 568 -0.23 3.52 -24.27
C TYR A 568 1.16 2.91 -24.44
N ASP A 569 2.07 3.22 -23.53
CA ASP A 569 3.40 2.61 -23.45
C ASP A 569 4.06 2.91 -22.09
N LEU A 570 5.15 2.21 -21.79
CA LEU A 570 6.00 2.41 -20.61
C LEU A 570 7.41 2.91 -21.01
N LEU A 571 7.56 3.47 -22.21
CA LEU A 571 8.88 3.77 -22.78
C LEU A 571 9.70 4.77 -21.95
N PRO A 572 9.13 5.81 -21.31
CA PRO A 572 9.91 6.68 -20.42
C PRO A 572 10.53 5.95 -19.23
N ILE A 573 10.00 4.80 -18.83
CA ILE A 573 10.54 3.96 -17.76
C ILE A 573 11.55 2.95 -18.33
N LEU A 574 11.19 2.29 -19.44
CA LEU A 574 11.98 1.19 -20.02
C LEU A 574 13.17 1.65 -20.87
N LYS A 575 13.12 2.88 -21.39
CA LYS A 575 14.14 3.49 -22.26
C LYS A 575 14.46 4.92 -21.83
N PRO A 576 14.87 5.15 -20.56
CA PRO A 576 15.05 6.50 -20.03
C PRO A 576 16.09 7.33 -20.81
N GLU A 577 17.03 6.69 -21.51
CA GLU A 577 18.00 7.33 -22.41
C GLU A 577 17.37 8.04 -23.62
N SER A 578 16.13 7.68 -23.96
CA SER A 578 15.39 8.27 -25.08
C SER A 578 14.52 9.47 -24.70
N PHE A 579 14.44 9.80 -23.40
CA PHE A 579 13.55 10.82 -22.84
C PHE A 579 14.31 11.74 -21.87
N TRP A 580 13.69 12.83 -21.44
CA TRP A 580 14.27 13.74 -20.44
C TRP A 580 13.93 13.28 -19.00
N PRO A 581 14.84 13.47 -18.02
CA PRO A 581 14.70 12.88 -16.69
C PRO A 581 13.41 13.19 -15.94
N GLU A 582 12.84 14.39 -16.14
CA GLU A 582 11.61 14.83 -15.50
C GLU A 582 10.41 13.97 -15.94
N LEU A 583 10.30 13.65 -17.24
CA LEU A 583 9.25 12.77 -17.76
C LEU A 583 9.40 11.35 -17.22
N CYS A 584 10.63 10.83 -17.17
CA CYS A 584 10.89 9.49 -16.65
C CYS A 584 10.47 9.38 -15.17
N ARG A 585 10.72 10.44 -14.37
CA ARG A 585 10.27 10.51 -12.98
C ARG A 585 8.75 10.60 -12.88
N GLU A 586 8.12 11.45 -13.70
CA GLU A 586 6.66 11.58 -13.74
C GLU A 586 5.99 10.26 -14.10
N PHE A 587 6.52 9.51 -15.07
CA PHE A 587 5.98 8.21 -15.46
C PHE A 587 6.06 7.17 -14.33
N ARG A 588 7.11 7.19 -13.49
CA ARG A 588 7.18 6.31 -12.31
C ARG A 588 6.08 6.63 -11.30
N LEU A 589 5.89 7.91 -10.98
CA LEU A 589 4.80 8.35 -10.11
C LEU A 589 3.43 8.03 -10.71
N TRP A 590 3.31 8.13 -12.03
CA TRP A 590 2.10 7.79 -12.76
C TRP A 590 1.79 6.29 -12.69
N THR A 591 2.78 5.42 -12.85
CA THR A 591 2.57 3.96 -12.69
C THR A 591 2.16 3.60 -11.26
N ASP A 592 2.71 4.29 -10.25
CA ASP A 592 2.26 4.13 -8.86
C ASP A 592 0.78 4.53 -8.72
N ALA A 593 0.37 5.64 -9.34
CA ALA A 593 -1.02 6.08 -9.34
C ALA A 593 -1.96 5.11 -10.10
N VAL A 594 -1.52 4.58 -11.24
CA VAL A 594 -2.25 3.54 -11.99
C VAL A 594 -2.43 2.29 -11.13
N SER A 595 -1.42 1.89 -10.35
CA SER A 595 -1.46 0.67 -9.52
C SER A 595 -2.53 0.70 -8.42
N VAL A 596 -3.00 1.89 -8.02
CA VAL A 596 -4.09 2.08 -7.04
C VAL A 596 -5.48 1.82 -7.65
N SER A 597 -5.62 1.83 -8.97
CA SER A 597 -6.89 1.62 -9.67
C SER A 597 -7.31 0.13 -9.70
N ASN A 598 -8.47 -0.21 -10.28
CA ASN A 598 -8.89 -1.62 -10.40
C ASN A 598 -8.07 -2.37 -11.45
N GLY A 599 -7.55 -1.66 -12.45
CA GLY A 599 -6.77 -2.27 -13.52
C GLY A 599 -6.33 -1.28 -14.58
N ALA A 600 -5.73 -1.82 -15.63
CA ALA A 600 -5.30 -1.07 -16.81
C ALA A 600 -5.61 -1.84 -18.11
N LEU A 601 -5.90 -1.07 -19.17
CA LEU A 601 -6.11 -1.54 -20.53
C LEU A 601 -4.94 -1.06 -21.39
N CYS A 602 -4.10 -1.98 -21.82
CA CYS A 602 -2.96 -1.69 -22.66
C CYS A 602 -3.35 -1.72 -24.14
N ILE A 603 -2.73 -0.86 -24.96
CA ILE A 603 -3.04 -0.78 -26.40
C ILE A 603 -2.41 -1.92 -27.24
N SER A 604 -1.68 -2.82 -26.58
CA SER A 604 -1.06 -4.02 -27.16
C SER A 604 -0.81 -5.04 -26.06
N LYS A 605 -0.68 -6.32 -26.45
CA LYS A 605 -0.25 -7.37 -25.55
C LYS A 605 1.17 -7.11 -25.05
N SER A 606 2.06 -6.62 -25.91
CA SER A 606 3.44 -6.26 -25.54
C SER A 606 3.47 -5.26 -24.38
N VAL A 607 2.64 -4.21 -24.43
CA VAL A 607 2.54 -3.22 -23.33
C VAL A 607 1.88 -3.82 -22.08
N ALA A 608 0.94 -4.76 -22.23
CA ALA A 608 0.38 -5.51 -21.08
C ALA A 608 1.44 -6.38 -20.39
N ASP A 609 2.29 -7.05 -21.17
CA ASP A 609 3.38 -7.88 -20.66
C ASP A 609 4.40 -7.02 -19.91
N GLU A 610 4.80 -5.88 -20.50
CA GLU A 610 5.70 -4.89 -19.87
C GLU A 610 5.12 -4.33 -18.56
N LEU A 611 3.82 -3.97 -18.54
CA LEU A 611 3.16 -3.45 -17.33
C LEU A 611 3.08 -4.50 -16.25
N LYS A 612 2.78 -5.75 -16.61
CA LYS A 612 2.74 -6.88 -15.68
C LYS A 612 4.11 -7.07 -15.05
N GLU A 613 5.18 -7.16 -15.84
CA GLU A 613 6.54 -7.33 -15.33
C GLU A 613 6.96 -6.18 -14.42
N TYR A 614 6.59 -4.95 -14.76
CA TYR A 614 6.85 -3.78 -13.91
C TYR A 614 6.10 -3.87 -12.57
N LEU A 615 4.79 -4.12 -12.60
CA LEU A 615 3.98 -4.17 -11.38
C LEU A 615 4.28 -5.40 -10.50
N ASP A 616 4.75 -6.49 -11.08
CA ASP A 616 5.22 -7.67 -10.33
C ASP A 616 6.43 -7.33 -9.42
N ILE A 617 7.26 -6.37 -9.84
CA ILE A 617 8.47 -5.96 -9.10
C ILE A 617 8.22 -4.73 -8.23
N PHE A 618 7.56 -3.71 -8.78
CA PHE A 618 7.45 -2.37 -8.20
C PHE A 618 6.04 -2.03 -7.69
N GLY A 619 5.04 -2.86 -7.99
CA GLY A 619 3.63 -2.57 -7.66
C GLY A 619 3.36 -2.50 -6.16
N GLU A 620 2.39 -1.67 -5.78
CA GLU A 620 1.96 -1.58 -4.38
C GLU A 620 1.32 -2.89 -3.90
N ARG A 621 1.62 -3.27 -2.65
CA ARG A 621 0.92 -4.37 -1.97
C ARG A 621 -0.53 -3.99 -1.73
N ARG A 622 -1.44 -4.85 -2.15
CA ARG A 622 -2.89 -4.62 -2.08
C ARG A 622 -3.65 -5.89 -1.73
N SER A 623 -4.78 -5.75 -1.06
CA SER A 623 -5.63 -6.90 -0.72
C SER A 623 -6.45 -7.41 -1.90
N SER A 624 -6.77 -6.54 -2.87
CA SER A 624 -7.53 -6.90 -4.07
C SER A 624 -6.61 -7.11 -5.27
N LYS A 625 -7.03 -7.92 -6.26
CA LYS A 625 -6.23 -8.16 -7.47
C LYS A 625 -6.22 -6.93 -8.39
N PHE A 626 -5.07 -6.62 -9.01
CA PHE A 626 -4.98 -5.64 -10.10
C PHE A 626 -5.17 -6.34 -11.45
N LYS A 627 -6.04 -5.79 -12.31
CA LYS A 627 -6.42 -6.43 -13.58
C LYS A 627 -5.69 -5.78 -14.76
N ILE A 628 -5.07 -6.57 -15.64
CA ILE A 628 -4.44 -6.07 -16.87
C ILE A 628 -5.08 -6.75 -18.05
N GLY A 629 -5.56 -5.95 -19.00
CA GLY A 629 -6.09 -6.41 -20.28
C GLY A 629 -5.42 -5.66 -21.42
N TYR A 630 -5.63 -6.12 -22.64
CA TYR A 630 -5.15 -5.41 -23.83
C TYR A 630 -6.17 -5.41 -24.96
N PHE A 631 -6.14 -4.36 -25.77
CA PHE A 631 -6.94 -4.24 -26.98
C PHE A 631 -6.07 -3.65 -28.09
N HIS A 632 -6.36 -3.97 -29.35
CA HIS A 632 -5.62 -3.43 -30.49
C HIS A 632 -6.28 -2.16 -31.02
N LEU A 633 -5.48 -1.20 -31.48
CA LEU A 633 -6.00 0.05 -32.02
C LEU A 633 -6.63 -0.15 -33.41
N GLY A 634 -7.72 0.58 -33.66
CA GLY A 634 -8.32 0.68 -34.98
C GLY A 634 -7.51 1.54 -35.96
N ALA A 635 -7.82 1.47 -37.25
CA ALA A 635 -7.09 2.26 -38.26
C ALA A 635 -7.91 2.74 -39.46
N ASP A 636 -9.24 2.61 -39.50
CA ASP A 636 -10.05 3.14 -40.59
C ASP A 636 -10.09 4.69 -40.55
N ILE A 637 -9.41 5.32 -41.52
CA ILE A 637 -9.26 6.79 -41.62
C ILE A 637 -10.46 7.41 -42.36
N GLU A 638 -11.67 7.15 -41.87
CA GLU A 638 -12.89 7.84 -42.29
C GLU A 638 -13.49 8.60 -41.09
N ASN A 639 -12.90 9.76 -40.71
CA ASN A 639 -13.60 10.90 -40.05
C ASN A 639 -12.70 12.01 -39.41
N SER A 640 -11.39 12.04 -39.60
CA SER A 640 -10.53 13.08 -38.97
C SER A 640 -10.47 14.41 -39.74
N ALA A 641 -11.51 15.25 -39.57
CA ALA A 641 -11.55 16.70 -39.85
C ALA A 641 -11.56 17.17 -41.34
N PRO A 642 -11.98 18.43 -41.63
CA PRO A 642 -12.18 18.92 -43.00
C PRO A 642 -10.90 18.96 -43.84
N THR A 643 -11.02 18.54 -45.09
CA THR A 643 -9.96 18.51 -46.11
C THR A 643 -9.36 19.90 -46.33
N LYS A 644 -8.07 20.08 -46.02
CA LYS A 644 -7.32 21.30 -46.36
C LYS A 644 -6.84 21.33 -47.82
N GLY A 645 -7.05 20.24 -48.57
CA GLY A 645 -6.51 20.09 -49.91
C GLY A 645 -5.01 19.79 -49.91
N LEU A 646 -4.44 19.66 -51.12
CA LEU A 646 -3.00 19.51 -51.31
C LEU A 646 -2.30 20.87 -51.21
N GLU A 647 -1.22 20.95 -50.43
CA GLU A 647 -0.42 22.16 -50.28
C GLU A 647 0.36 22.52 -51.55
N GLU A 648 0.73 23.80 -51.69
CA GLU A 648 1.46 24.31 -52.84
C GLU A 648 2.85 23.63 -52.95
N GLY A 649 3.10 22.91 -54.04
CA GLY A 649 4.32 22.12 -54.25
C GLY A 649 4.19 20.61 -53.99
N ALA A 650 3.08 20.13 -53.42
CA ALA A 650 2.87 18.70 -53.14
C ALA A 650 2.98 17.82 -54.40
N GLU A 651 2.44 18.26 -55.54
CA GLU A 651 2.55 17.51 -56.81
C GLU A 651 3.99 17.38 -57.34
N SER A 652 4.87 18.30 -57.01
CA SER A 652 6.29 18.25 -57.42
C SER A 652 7.05 17.22 -56.59
N VAL A 653 6.76 17.19 -55.29
CA VAL A 653 7.31 16.17 -54.37
C VAL A 653 6.82 14.79 -54.77
N LEU A 654 5.50 14.59 -54.96
CA LEU A 654 4.93 13.29 -55.36
C LEU A 654 5.54 12.77 -56.67
N ARG A 655 5.73 13.64 -57.68
CA ARG A 655 6.44 13.26 -58.92
C ARG A 655 7.89 12.86 -58.68
N SER A 656 8.56 13.45 -57.70
CA SER A 656 9.94 13.11 -57.32
C SER A 656 10.00 11.77 -56.56
N LEU A 657 8.96 11.45 -55.80
CA LEU A 657 8.80 10.15 -55.14
C LEU A 657 8.58 9.05 -56.17
N ASP A 658 7.66 9.24 -57.13
CA ASP A 658 7.35 8.26 -58.17
C ASP A 658 8.53 7.97 -59.12
N ALA A 659 9.50 8.88 -59.20
CA ALA A 659 10.65 8.76 -60.10
C ALA A 659 11.68 7.70 -59.67
N ARG A 660 11.68 7.27 -58.40
CA ARG A 660 12.68 6.33 -57.84
C ARG A 660 12.02 5.41 -56.81
N LYS A 661 12.72 4.34 -56.44
CA LYS A 661 12.27 3.52 -55.31
C LYS A 661 12.26 4.33 -54.02
N THR A 662 11.10 4.48 -53.41
CA THR A 662 10.88 5.40 -52.28
C THR A 662 10.62 4.66 -50.98
N PHE A 663 11.41 4.96 -49.95
CA PHE A 663 11.24 4.43 -48.61
C PHE A 663 10.70 5.51 -47.66
N LEU A 664 9.62 5.17 -46.97
CA LEU A 664 8.84 6.07 -46.13
C LEU A 664 9.04 5.75 -44.65
N MET A 665 9.23 6.78 -43.83
CA MET A 665 9.15 6.71 -42.37
C MET A 665 8.09 7.70 -41.89
N VAL A 666 7.15 7.24 -41.06
CA VAL A 666 6.04 8.06 -40.55
C VAL A 666 6.06 8.12 -39.02
N GLY A 667 6.02 9.33 -38.48
CA GLY A 667 5.99 9.60 -37.04
C GLY A 667 6.79 10.85 -36.66
N THR A 668 6.53 11.40 -35.47
CA THR A 668 7.38 12.46 -34.89
C THR A 668 8.85 12.00 -34.87
N ILE A 669 9.76 12.87 -35.26
CA ILE A 669 11.19 12.56 -35.25
C ILE A 669 11.70 12.63 -33.80
N GLU A 670 12.09 11.48 -33.25
CA GLU A 670 12.54 11.31 -31.86
C GLU A 670 13.74 10.34 -31.82
N PRO A 671 14.60 10.33 -30.77
CA PRO A 671 15.84 9.55 -30.74
C PRO A 671 15.63 8.05 -30.98
N ARG A 672 14.59 7.48 -30.36
CA ARG A 672 14.23 6.05 -30.47
C ARG A 672 13.65 5.64 -31.83
N LYS A 673 13.22 6.58 -32.68
CA LYS A 673 12.50 6.28 -33.94
C LYS A 673 13.43 5.86 -35.09
N GLY A 674 14.74 5.82 -34.86
CA GLY A 674 15.72 5.29 -35.80
C GLY A 674 16.02 6.19 -37.00
N GLY A 675 15.62 7.46 -36.98
CA GLY A 675 15.83 8.39 -38.10
C GLY A 675 17.30 8.63 -38.44
N GLN A 676 18.16 8.75 -37.42
CA GLN A 676 19.61 8.88 -37.61
C GLN A 676 20.22 7.65 -38.28
N GLN A 677 19.84 6.46 -37.83
CA GLN A 677 20.30 5.19 -38.41
C GLN A 677 19.85 5.07 -39.87
N ALA A 678 18.59 5.44 -40.17
CA ALA A 678 18.07 5.45 -41.52
C ALA A 678 18.84 6.40 -42.44
N LEU A 679 19.06 7.65 -42.04
CA LEU A 679 19.83 8.58 -42.86
C LEU A 679 21.25 8.07 -43.11
N ALA A 680 21.93 7.55 -42.08
CA ALA A 680 23.27 6.98 -42.22
C ALA A 680 23.32 5.75 -43.14
N ALA A 681 22.28 4.90 -43.10
CA ALA A 681 22.13 3.76 -44.00
C ALA A 681 21.92 4.22 -45.46
N PHE A 682 21.08 5.22 -45.68
CA PHE A 682 20.85 5.79 -47.01
C PHE A 682 22.08 6.49 -47.57
N ASP A 683 22.88 7.15 -46.74
CA ASP A 683 24.17 7.70 -47.14
C ASP A 683 25.13 6.63 -47.69
N LYS A 684 25.13 5.45 -47.09
CA LYS A 684 25.89 4.29 -47.60
C LYS A 684 25.32 3.79 -48.92
N LEU A 685 24.00 3.65 -49.03
CA LEU A 685 23.34 3.23 -50.27
C LEU A 685 23.60 4.21 -51.43
N TRP A 686 23.53 5.51 -51.18
CA TRP A 686 23.84 6.54 -52.18
C TRP A 686 25.32 6.53 -52.58
N LYS A 687 26.25 6.31 -51.63
CA LYS A 687 27.68 6.10 -51.94
C LYS A 687 27.93 4.86 -52.81
N GLN A 688 27.08 3.83 -52.67
CA GLN A 688 27.08 2.64 -53.52
C GLN A 688 26.27 2.83 -54.83
N ALA A 689 25.95 4.08 -55.19
CA ALA A 689 25.20 4.46 -56.38
C ALA A 689 23.80 3.80 -56.51
N LYS A 690 23.16 3.50 -55.38
CA LYS A 690 21.76 3.05 -55.37
C LYS A 690 20.83 4.25 -55.57
N ASP A 691 19.91 4.15 -56.53
CA ASP A 691 18.97 5.22 -56.86
C ASP A 691 17.65 5.05 -56.10
N VAL A 692 17.65 5.48 -54.84
CA VAL A 692 16.52 5.35 -53.89
C VAL A 692 16.24 6.68 -53.18
N ASN A 693 14.99 6.93 -52.84
CA ASN A 693 14.54 8.05 -52.02
C ASN A 693 14.33 7.63 -50.55
N LEU A 694 14.60 8.54 -49.61
CA LEU A 694 14.20 8.46 -48.21
C LEU A 694 13.25 9.62 -47.88
N VAL A 695 12.10 9.30 -47.31
CA VAL A 695 11.06 10.27 -46.94
C VAL A 695 10.73 10.13 -45.46
N PHE A 696 10.87 11.23 -44.72
CA PHE A 696 10.35 11.36 -43.37
C PHE A 696 9.05 12.15 -43.38
N VAL A 697 8.01 11.64 -42.73
CA VAL A 697 6.76 12.36 -42.49
C VAL A 697 6.51 12.49 -41.00
N GLY A 698 6.48 13.72 -40.50
CA GLY A 698 6.24 14.01 -39.09
C GLY A 698 6.97 15.27 -38.62
N ARG A 699 6.49 15.84 -37.51
CA ARG A 699 7.09 17.03 -36.91
C ARG A 699 8.41 16.71 -36.20
N GLU A 700 9.23 17.74 -35.98
CA GLU A 700 10.37 17.66 -35.06
C GLU A 700 9.89 17.33 -33.64
N GLY A 701 10.51 16.33 -33.01
CA GLY A 701 10.28 15.95 -31.62
C GLY A 701 11.35 16.50 -30.67
N TRP A 702 11.61 15.78 -29.58
CA TRP A 702 12.62 16.17 -28.59
C TRP A 702 13.97 15.52 -28.87
N GLY A 703 15.07 16.09 -28.35
CA GLY A 703 16.40 15.48 -28.40
C GLY A 703 17.00 15.29 -29.80
N VAL A 704 16.39 15.88 -30.84
CA VAL A 704 16.76 15.65 -32.25
C VAL A 704 17.15 16.93 -33.00
N ARG A 705 17.37 18.05 -32.29
CA ARG A 705 17.67 19.34 -32.93
C ARG A 705 18.84 19.26 -33.90
N ASP A 706 19.97 18.68 -33.47
CA ASP A 706 21.15 18.52 -34.33
C ASP A 706 20.85 17.64 -35.55
N PHE A 707 19.98 16.63 -35.39
CA PHE A 707 19.55 15.77 -36.49
C PHE A 707 18.59 16.48 -37.45
N ALA A 708 17.67 17.29 -36.94
CA ALA A 708 16.78 18.12 -37.75
C ALA A 708 17.57 19.13 -38.59
N GLU A 709 18.54 19.83 -37.98
CA GLU A 709 19.46 20.73 -38.68
C GLU A 709 20.29 19.97 -39.74
N HIS A 710 20.71 18.74 -39.42
CA HIS A 710 21.42 17.88 -40.37
C HIS A 710 20.55 17.46 -41.56
N LEU A 711 19.28 17.08 -41.33
CA LEU A 711 18.32 16.73 -42.41
C LEU A 711 18.12 17.90 -43.37
N LEU A 712 17.94 19.12 -42.84
CA LEU A 712 17.69 20.31 -43.65
C LEU A 712 18.93 20.75 -44.46
N SER A 713 20.12 20.60 -43.88
CA SER A 713 21.40 20.95 -44.53
C SER A 713 21.99 19.84 -45.41
N HIS A 714 21.38 18.65 -45.41
CA HIS A 714 21.89 17.49 -46.14
C HIS A 714 21.95 17.72 -47.66
N LYS A 715 23.03 17.29 -48.32
CA LYS A 715 23.27 17.51 -49.77
C LYS A 715 22.20 16.91 -50.70
N GLU A 716 21.49 15.88 -50.23
CA GLU A 716 20.42 15.19 -50.96
C GLU A 716 19.01 15.73 -50.63
N ASN A 717 18.89 16.68 -49.70
CA ASN A 717 17.62 17.30 -49.33
C ASN A 717 16.96 17.95 -50.56
N GLY A 718 15.68 17.67 -50.78
CA GLY A 718 14.91 18.11 -51.95
C GLY A 718 15.25 17.40 -53.27
N LYS A 719 16.19 16.44 -53.27
CA LYS A 719 16.56 15.63 -54.45
C LYS A 719 16.11 14.17 -54.30
N ARG A 720 16.57 13.53 -53.22
CA ARG A 720 16.29 12.12 -52.87
C ARG A 720 16.05 11.93 -51.37
N LEU A 721 16.24 12.98 -50.57
CA LEU A 721 15.85 13.05 -49.16
C LEU A 721 14.74 14.09 -49.02
N PHE A 722 13.64 13.72 -48.37
CA PHE A 722 12.51 14.60 -48.14
C PHE A 722 12.08 14.51 -46.67
N TRP A 723 11.82 15.66 -46.06
CA TRP A 723 11.20 15.74 -44.73
C TRP A 723 9.93 16.59 -44.81
N LEU A 724 8.78 15.93 -44.67
CA LEU A 724 7.46 16.50 -44.81
C LEU A 724 6.83 16.69 -43.42
N GLN A 725 6.69 17.95 -43.01
CA GLN A 725 6.20 18.32 -41.67
C GLN A 725 4.77 18.84 -41.73
N GLY A 726 3.91 18.38 -40.82
CA GLY A 726 2.57 18.95 -40.63
C GLY A 726 1.59 18.75 -41.80
N ILE A 727 1.87 17.80 -42.70
CA ILE A 727 1.05 17.55 -43.89
C ILE A 727 -0.35 17.04 -43.51
N SER A 728 -1.35 17.32 -44.37
CA SER A 728 -2.72 16.84 -44.18
C SER A 728 -2.84 15.32 -44.34
N ASP A 729 -3.87 14.72 -43.74
CA ASP A 729 -4.20 13.28 -43.92
C ASP A 729 -4.37 12.92 -45.41
N GLU A 730 -4.92 13.84 -46.21
CA GLU A 730 -5.04 13.67 -47.67
C GLU A 730 -3.68 13.58 -48.36
N TYR A 731 -2.73 14.45 -47.98
CA TYR A 731 -1.39 14.42 -48.53
C TYR A 731 -0.63 13.18 -48.03
N LEU A 732 -0.76 12.82 -46.75
CA LEU A 732 -0.17 11.58 -46.20
C LEU A 732 -0.65 10.33 -46.96
N LYS A 733 -1.95 10.21 -47.25
CA LYS A 733 -2.49 9.11 -48.09
C LYS A 733 -1.85 9.05 -49.48
N LYS A 734 -1.56 10.21 -50.09
CA LYS A 734 -0.83 10.27 -51.38
C LYS A 734 0.63 9.89 -51.24
N VAL A 735 1.30 10.30 -50.16
CA VAL A 735 2.71 9.91 -49.88
C VAL A 735 2.82 8.40 -49.67
N TYR A 736 1.90 7.77 -48.94
CA TYR A 736 1.83 6.31 -48.83
C TYR A 736 1.67 5.66 -50.22
N SER A 737 0.81 6.21 -51.07
CA SER A 737 0.55 5.68 -52.43
C SER A 737 1.72 5.86 -53.40
N SER A 738 2.55 6.89 -53.21
CA SER A 738 3.75 7.17 -54.02
C SER A 738 5.04 6.57 -53.43
N SER A 739 4.93 5.78 -52.37
CA SER A 739 6.07 5.09 -51.74
C SER A 739 6.11 3.61 -52.15
N ASP A 740 7.28 2.98 -52.06
CA ASP A 740 7.47 1.55 -52.38
C ASP A 740 7.63 0.66 -51.14
N CYS A 741 8.02 1.24 -50.01
CA CYS A 741 8.19 0.51 -48.75
C CYS A 741 8.10 1.44 -47.55
N LEU A 742 7.45 1.00 -46.47
CA LEU A 742 7.57 1.62 -45.15
C LEU A 742 8.81 1.09 -44.43
N ILE A 743 9.53 1.95 -43.71
CA ILE A 743 10.55 1.57 -42.73
C ILE A 743 10.02 1.92 -41.32
N ALA A 744 9.78 0.90 -40.50
CA ALA A 744 9.45 1.02 -39.08
C ALA A 744 10.70 0.69 -38.25
N ALA A 745 11.52 1.69 -37.95
CA ALA A 745 12.85 1.50 -37.34
C ALA A 745 12.91 1.73 -35.83
N SER A 746 11.78 1.99 -35.17
CA SER A 746 11.71 2.33 -33.75
C SER A 746 12.33 1.25 -32.87
N THR A 747 13.18 1.62 -31.90
CA THR A 747 13.77 0.70 -30.91
C THR A 747 12.81 0.33 -29.77
N GLY A 748 11.68 1.04 -29.66
CA GLY A 748 10.56 0.73 -28.77
C GLY A 748 9.32 1.50 -29.21
N GLU A 749 8.14 0.88 -29.10
CA GLU A 749 6.85 1.43 -29.53
C GLU A 749 5.68 0.85 -28.71
N GLY A 750 4.60 1.60 -28.51
CA GLY A 750 3.40 1.07 -27.84
C GLY A 750 2.49 0.20 -28.71
N PHE A 751 2.41 0.49 -30.02
CA PHE A 751 1.59 -0.28 -30.97
C PHE A 751 2.16 -0.27 -32.40
N GLY A 752 2.37 0.91 -32.99
CA GLY A 752 2.91 1.03 -34.36
C GLY A 752 1.84 1.21 -35.44
N LEU A 753 0.95 2.19 -35.27
CA LEU A 753 -0.07 2.56 -36.27
C LEU A 753 0.46 2.68 -37.72
N PRO A 754 1.66 3.23 -37.99
CA PRO A 754 2.19 3.28 -39.36
C PRO A 754 2.27 1.93 -40.08
N LEU A 755 2.48 0.83 -39.35
CA LEU A 755 2.48 -0.52 -39.95
C LEU A 755 1.11 -0.83 -40.57
N ILE A 756 0.04 -0.57 -39.82
CA ILE A 756 -1.34 -0.80 -40.26
C ILE A 756 -1.72 0.13 -41.40
N GLU A 757 -1.37 1.41 -41.30
CA GLU A 757 -1.60 2.39 -42.37
C GLU A 757 -0.89 1.95 -43.67
N ALA A 758 0.35 1.46 -43.60
CA ALA A 758 1.05 0.91 -44.75
C ALA A 758 0.35 -0.32 -45.35
N ALA A 759 -0.12 -1.26 -44.50
CA ALA A 759 -0.87 -2.43 -44.95
C ALA A 759 -2.18 -2.06 -45.68
N GLN A 760 -2.93 -1.07 -45.19
CA GLN A 760 -4.13 -0.57 -45.87
C GLN A 760 -3.82 -0.01 -47.27
N HIS A 761 -2.65 0.59 -47.44
CA HIS A 761 -2.14 1.05 -48.73
C HIS A 761 -1.43 -0.03 -49.55
N LYS A 762 -1.40 -1.28 -49.07
CA LYS A 762 -0.69 -2.42 -49.67
C LYS A 762 0.82 -2.17 -49.84
N LEU A 763 1.38 -1.31 -49.00
CA LEU A 763 2.76 -0.92 -49.00
C LEU A 763 3.59 -1.95 -48.21
N PRO A 764 4.60 -2.61 -48.82
CA PRO A 764 5.50 -3.49 -48.09
C PRO A 764 6.18 -2.80 -46.90
N ILE A 765 6.54 -3.59 -45.89
CA ILE A 765 7.08 -3.08 -44.62
C ILE A 765 8.44 -3.71 -44.35
N ILE A 766 9.42 -2.88 -44.01
CA ILE A 766 10.66 -3.27 -43.33
C ILE A 766 10.52 -2.81 -41.87
N ALA A 767 10.54 -3.74 -40.92
CA ALA A 767 10.35 -3.44 -39.50
C ALA A 767 11.56 -3.90 -38.69
N ARG A 768 11.87 -3.19 -37.60
CA ARG A 768 12.82 -3.70 -36.61
C ARG A 768 12.24 -4.92 -35.92
N ASP A 769 13.09 -5.88 -35.58
CA ASP A 769 12.69 -7.06 -34.81
C ASP A 769 12.48 -6.72 -33.32
N ILE A 770 11.33 -6.12 -33.00
CA ILE A 770 10.86 -5.86 -31.62
C ILE A 770 9.50 -6.53 -31.35
N PRO A 771 9.17 -6.88 -30.08
CA PRO A 771 7.96 -7.64 -29.74
C PRO A 771 6.66 -7.07 -30.33
N VAL A 772 6.41 -5.77 -30.15
CA VAL A 772 5.18 -5.12 -30.62
C VAL A 772 5.03 -5.11 -32.15
N PHE A 773 6.14 -5.03 -32.90
CA PHE A 773 6.07 -5.10 -34.37
C PHE A 773 5.84 -6.52 -34.86
N LYS A 774 6.31 -7.53 -34.13
CA LYS A 774 5.94 -8.93 -34.38
C LYS A 774 4.48 -9.20 -34.04
N GLU A 775 3.97 -8.60 -32.96
CA GLU A 775 2.56 -8.68 -32.56
C GLU A 775 1.64 -8.10 -33.64
N VAL A 776 1.95 -6.90 -34.14
CA VAL A 776 1.08 -6.19 -35.09
C VAL A 776 1.24 -6.71 -36.53
N ALA A 777 2.47 -6.94 -37.00
CA ALA A 777 2.70 -7.29 -38.41
C ALA A 777 2.89 -8.78 -38.68
N GLY A 778 3.16 -9.62 -37.67
CA GLY A 778 3.34 -11.07 -37.84
C GLY A 778 4.31 -11.42 -38.97
N GLU A 779 3.91 -12.28 -39.91
CA GLU A 779 4.75 -12.67 -41.07
C GLU A 779 4.66 -11.68 -42.26
N HIS A 780 3.97 -10.54 -42.11
CA HIS A 780 3.67 -9.60 -43.19
C HIS A 780 4.72 -8.48 -43.35
N ALA A 781 5.75 -8.44 -42.50
CA ALA A 781 6.86 -7.51 -42.59
C ALA A 781 8.21 -8.22 -42.78
N PHE A 782 9.16 -7.52 -43.39
CA PHE A 782 10.56 -7.96 -43.45
C PHE A 782 11.32 -7.42 -42.24
N TYR A 783 11.74 -8.31 -41.34
CA TYR A 783 12.40 -7.92 -40.10
C TYR A 783 13.92 -7.75 -40.25
N PHE A 784 14.47 -6.74 -39.57
CA PHE A 784 15.91 -6.56 -39.42
C PHE A 784 16.32 -6.55 -37.94
N GLU A 785 17.55 -6.99 -37.66
CA GLU A 785 18.07 -7.15 -36.30
C GLU A 785 17.95 -5.87 -35.46
N ASP A 786 17.61 -6.05 -34.17
CA ASP A 786 17.53 -4.95 -33.23
C ASP A 786 18.92 -4.48 -32.78
N ASN A 787 19.54 -3.64 -33.62
CA ASN A 787 20.70 -2.83 -33.26
C ASN A 787 20.67 -1.47 -33.97
N THR A 788 21.52 -0.54 -33.53
CA THR A 788 21.59 0.83 -34.06
C THR A 788 22.63 1.00 -35.16
N GLU A 789 23.31 -0.07 -35.58
CA GLU A 789 24.36 0.00 -36.59
C GLU A 789 23.78 0.32 -37.98
N PRO A 790 24.29 1.34 -38.71
CA PRO A 790 23.76 1.69 -40.02
C PRO A 790 23.93 0.58 -41.08
N ASP A 791 24.93 -0.30 -40.93
CA ASP A 791 25.14 -1.42 -41.86
C ASP A 791 24.00 -2.43 -41.81
N THR A 792 23.44 -2.69 -40.63
CA THR A 792 22.31 -3.61 -40.45
C THR A 792 21.12 -3.16 -41.31
N MET A 793 20.74 -1.89 -41.23
CA MET A 793 19.62 -1.34 -41.99
C MET A 793 19.95 -1.24 -43.49
N ALA A 794 21.15 -0.81 -43.87
CA ALA A 794 21.55 -0.76 -45.27
C ALA A 794 21.52 -2.15 -45.93
N ASN A 795 21.99 -3.18 -45.22
CA ASN A 795 21.96 -4.57 -45.67
C ASN A 795 20.52 -5.11 -45.75
N ALA A 796 19.66 -4.76 -44.79
CA ALA A 796 18.25 -5.12 -44.81
C ALA A 796 17.54 -4.51 -46.04
N ILE A 797 17.78 -3.23 -46.32
CA ILE A 797 17.22 -2.55 -47.51
C ILE A 797 17.74 -3.18 -48.80
N ASP A 798 19.04 -3.46 -48.92
CA ASP A 798 19.59 -4.09 -50.13
C ASP A 798 19.05 -5.52 -50.33
N THR A 799 18.87 -6.26 -49.24
CA THR A 799 18.25 -7.59 -49.25
C THR A 799 16.79 -7.51 -49.66
N TRP A 800 16.02 -6.61 -49.07
CA TRP A 800 14.63 -6.38 -49.42
C TRP A 800 14.48 -5.97 -50.89
N LEU A 801 15.34 -5.09 -51.41
CA LEU A 801 15.35 -4.71 -52.84
C LEU A 801 15.58 -5.92 -53.76
N LYS A 802 16.42 -6.89 -53.36
CA LYS A 802 16.62 -8.15 -54.11
C LYS A 802 15.38 -9.04 -54.04
N LEU A 803 14.75 -9.15 -52.87
CA LEU A 803 13.53 -9.92 -52.68
C LEU A 803 12.38 -9.35 -53.49
N GLN A 804 12.20 -8.03 -53.46
CA GLN A 804 11.19 -7.30 -54.24
C GLN A 804 11.36 -7.55 -55.74
N LYS A 805 12.59 -7.48 -56.26
CA LYS A 805 12.86 -7.81 -57.68
C LYS A 805 12.47 -9.23 -58.07
N SER A 806 12.49 -10.17 -57.11
CA SER A 806 12.07 -11.55 -57.32
C SER A 806 10.62 -11.85 -56.88
N ASP A 807 9.87 -10.83 -56.46
CA ASP A 807 8.52 -10.94 -55.89
C ASP A 807 8.42 -11.93 -54.71
N ARG A 808 9.48 -12.01 -53.89
CA ARG A 808 9.58 -12.89 -52.70
C ARG A 808 9.64 -12.12 -51.38
N HIS A 809 9.29 -10.84 -51.41
CA HIS A 809 9.21 -10.03 -50.20
C HIS A 809 7.88 -10.31 -49.48
N PRO A 810 7.83 -10.19 -48.13
CA PRO A 810 6.58 -10.28 -47.39
C PRO A 810 5.55 -9.28 -47.92
N ARG A 811 4.29 -9.72 -48.05
CA ARG A 811 3.20 -8.86 -48.53
C ARG A 811 2.36 -8.38 -47.35
N ALA A 812 2.17 -7.06 -47.28
CA ALA A 812 1.37 -6.40 -46.25
C ALA A 812 -0.14 -6.37 -46.57
N ASP A 813 -0.56 -6.82 -47.76
CA ASP A 813 -1.96 -6.75 -48.23
C ASP A 813 -2.91 -7.70 -47.50
N GLN A 814 -2.38 -8.69 -46.79
CA GLN A 814 -3.15 -9.63 -45.96
C GLN A 814 -2.95 -9.41 -44.46
N MET A 815 -2.26 -8.34 -44.06
CA MET A 815 -2.02 -8.07 -42.64
C MET A 815 -3.36 -7.75 -41.94
N PRO A 816 -3.70 -8.47 -40.84
CA PRO A 816 -4.95 -8.21 -40.13
C PRO A 816 -4.89 -6.84 -39.43
N TRP A 817 -6.02 -6.15 -39.39
CA TRP A 817 -6.19 -4.90 -38.66
C TRP A 817 -7.66 -4.72 -38.25
N LEU A 818 -7.90 -3.88 -37.25
CA LEU A 818 -9.23 -3.61 -36.72
C LEU A 818 -9.78 -2.27 -37.18
N THR A 819 -11.10 -2.18 -37.38
CA THR A 819 -11.81 -0.90 -37.37
C THR A 819 -11.82 -0.29 -35.97
N TRP A 820 -12.04 1.02 -35.84
CA TRP A 820 -12.23 1.67 -34.55
C TRP A 820 -13.43 1.09 -33.79
N ARG A 821 -14.46 0.66 -34.52
CA ARG A 821 -15.61 -0.04 -33.95
C ARG A 821 -15.20 -1.36 -33.30
N GLU A 822 -14.48 -2.21 -34.02
CA GLU A 822 -14.00 -3.50 -33.49
C GLU A 822 -13.03 -3.31 -32.33
N SER A 823 -12.17 -2.29 -32.40
CA SER A 823 -11.27 -1.90 -31.30
C SER A 823 -12.04 -1.48 -30.04
N ALA A 824 -13.08 -0.66 -30.18
CA ALA A 824 -13.95 -0.24 -29.08
C ALA A 824 -14.79 -1.41 -28.51
N ASP A 825 -15.24 -2.34 -29.36
CA ASP A 825 -15.94 -3.55 -28.93
C ASP A 825 -15.01 -4.48 -28.12
N GLN A 826 -13.77 -4.69 -28.59
CA GLN A 826 -12.75 -5.44 -27.83
C GLN A 826 -12.47 -4.78 -26.47
N PHE A 827 -12.26 -3.46 -26.47
CA PHE A 827 -12.03 -2.65 -25.28
C PHE A 827 -13.14 -2.84 -24.23
N MET A 828 -14.42 -2.73 -24.64
CA MET A 828 -15.54 -2.85 -23.70
C MET A 828 -15.82 -4.29 -23.26
N ASN A 829 -15.56 -5.27 -24.12
CA ASN A 829 -15.73 -6.68 -23.75
C ASN A 829 -14.85 -7.08 -22.57
N ILE A 830 -13.61 -6.60 -22.51
CA ILE A 830 -12.70 -6.83 -21.38
C ILE A 830 -13.31 -6.26 -20.09
N VAL A 831 -13.73 -4.99 -20.14
CA VAL A 831 -14.25 -4.27 -18.96
C VAL A 831 -15.55 -4.87 -18.45
N LEU A 832 -16.47 -5.27 -19.33
CA LEU A 832 -17.82 -5.68 -18.96
C LEU A 832 -17.96 -7.19 -18.69
N ASN A 833 -17.19 -8.02 -19.37
CA ASN A 833 -17.26 -9.49 -19.22
C ASN A 833 -16.21 -10.04 -18.26
N ASP A 834 -15.39 -9.17 -17.66
CA ASP A 834 -14.28 -9.53 -16.77
C ASP A 834 -13.22 -10.41 -17.44
N ASP A 835 -12.98 -10.22 -18.74
CA ASP A 835 -12.06 -10.99 -19.58
C ASP A 835 -10.65 -10.38 -19.59
N TRP A 836 -9.97 -10.45 -18.44
CA TRP A 836 -8.64 -9.86 -18.23
C TRP A 836 -7.52 -10.86 -18.48
N GLU A 837 -6.45 -10.42 -19.16
CA GLU A 837 -5.28 -11.24 -19.48
C GLU A 837 -4.48 -11.62 -18.21
N TYR A 838 -4.27 -10.65 -17.31
CA TYR A 838 -3.53 -10.88 -16.07
C TYR A 838 -4.28 -10.38 -14.83
N LEU A 839 -4.10 -11.11 -13.73
CA LEU A 839 -4.51 -10.73 -12.38
C LEU A 839 -3.29 -10.74 -11.46
N ILE A 840 -2.87 -9.58 -10.97
CA ILE A 840 -1.72 -9.44 -10.08
C ILE A 840 -2.21 -9.47 -8.62
N ASP A 841 -1.70 -10.42 -7.84
CA ASP A 841 -2.01 -10.60 -6.41
C ASP A 841 -1.07 -9.73 -5.54
N GLY A 842 -1.60 -9.07 -4.51
CA GLY A 842 -0.83 -8.07 -3.76
C GLY A 842 0.00 -8.56 -2.57
N HIS A 843 0.31 -9.86 -2.49
CA HIS A 843 1.10 -10.42 -1.38
C HIS A 843 2.62 -10.44 -1.60
N GLY A 844 3.12 -10.23 -2.82
CA GLY A 844 4.57 -10.06 -3.06
C GLY A 844 5.48 -11.17 -2.52
N TYR A 845 4.96 -12.38 -2.24
CA TYR A 845 5.75 -13.59 -1.95
C TYR A 845 5.00 -14.85 -2.39
N LEU A 846 5.71 -15.66 -3.19
CA LEU A 846 5.48 -17.10 -3.35
C LEU A 846 6.27 -17.84 -2.27
N TYR A 847 5.66 -18.83 -1.59
CA TYR A 847 6.43 -19.86 -0.88
C TYR A 847 6.53 -21.15 -1.71
N GLU A 848 7.81 -21.44 -1.99
CA GLU A 848 8.48 -22.61 -2.59
C GLU A 848 8.26 -22.93 -4.09
N GLY A 849 9.13 -22.32 -4.89
CA GLY A 849 9.45 -22.75 -6.25
C GLY A 849 10.53 -21.95 -6.98
N LEU A 850 11.60 -21.47 -6.31
CA LEU A 850 12.81 -20.85 -6.89
C LEU A 850 12.68 -19.54 -7.73
N LYS A 851 13.41 -18.52 -7.24
CA LYS A 851 13.91 -17.28 -7.86
C LYS A 851 12.92 -16.12 -8.14
N GLN A 852 12.99 -15.12 -7.26
CA GLN A 852 12.62 -13.73 -7.52
C GLN A 852 13.75 -12.80 -7.00
N SER A 853 14.07 -11.77 -7.78
CA SER A 853 14.69 -10.49 -7.42
C SER A 853 14.15 -9.44 -8.42
N HIS A 854 13.54 -8.30 -8.06
CA HIS A 854 13.84 -7.14 -7.21
C HIS A 854 14.47 -5.97 -7.98
N ALA A 855 13.90 -4.77 -7.80
CA ALA A 855 14.65 -3.54 -7.50
C ALA A 855 13.71 -2.42 -7.04
N SER A 856 14.20 -1.47 -6.23
CA SER A 856 13.77 -0.06 -6.22
C SER A 856 14.95 0.84 -5.84
N GLU A 857 15.29 1.73 -6.78
CA GLU A 857 16.00 3.03 -6.79
C GLU A 857 17.34 3.30 -6.04
N ARG A 858 18.33 3.68 -6.88
CA ARG A 858 19.57 4.48 -6.66
C ARG A 858 20.92 3.80 -6.41
N LEU A 859 21.23 2.81 -7.24
CA LEU A 859 22.59 2.45 -7.68
C LEU A 859 22.46 1.80 -9.07
N GLU A 860 23.11 2.34 -10.11
CA GLU A 860 23.21 1.62 -11.39
C GLU A 860 24.44 0.70 -11.35
N TRP A 861 24.16 -0.58 -11.16
CA TRP A 861 25.14 -1.65 -11.16
C TRP A 861 25.62 -1.92 -12.58
N VAL A 862 26.93 -1.90 -12.82
CA VAL A 862 27.50 -2.37 -14.09
C VAL A 862 28.03 -3.77 -13.89
N GLY A 863 27.18 -4.74 -14.23
CA GLY A 863 27.57 -6.14 -14.31
C GLY A 863 27.11 -6.99 -13.13
N PHE A 864 26.28 -7.97 -13.48
CA PHE A 864 25.85 -9.19 -12.78
C PHE A 864 24.81 -9.05 -11.65
N SER A 865 24.05 -10.13 -11.48
CA SER A 865 22.59 -10.16 -11.49
C SER A 865 21.88 -10.16 -10.13
N ASP A 866 22.57 -10.29 -8.99
CA ASP A 866 21.97 -10.26 -7.65
C ASP A 866 23.03 -10.15 -6.54
N ALA A 867 22.72 -9.46 -5.42
CA ALA A 867 23.65 -9.17 -4.33
C ALA A 867 24.22 -10.40 -3.57
N GLU A 868 23.63 -11.59 -3.71
CA GLU A 868 24.15 -12.82 -3.06
C GLU A 868 24.89 -13.78 -4.02
N SER A 869 24.83 -13.60 -5.34
CA SER A 869 25.42 -14.58 -6.30
C SER A 869 26.69 -14.18 -7.02
N ASP A 870 27.25 -12.99 -6.80
CA ASP A 870 28.44 -12.53 -7.55
C ASP A 870 29.73 -12.34 -6.73
N PHE A 871 29.94 -13.18 -5.73
CA PHE A 871 31.27 -13.37 -5.13
C PHE A 871 32.10 -14.36 -5.95
N ARG A 872 32.96 -13.88 -6.86
CA ARG A 872 34.04 -14.72 -7.44
C ARG A 872 35.39 -14.35 -6.84
N TRP A 873 36.05 -15.35 -6.26
CA TRP A 873 37.46 -15.28 -5.92
C TRP A 873 38.27 -15.03 -7.21
N SER A 874 39.01 -13.93 -7.28
CA SER A 874 40.23 -13.96 -8.08
C SER A 874 41.20 -14.94 -7.40
N SER A 875 42.19 -15.47 -8.13
CA SER A 875 43.20 -16.41 -7.61
C SER A 875 44.00 -15.90 -6.38
N THR A 876 43.70 -14.68 -5.92
CA THR A 876 44.22 -14.01 -4.74
C THR A 876 43.03 -13.56 -3.89
N ALA A 877 42.96 -14.02 -2.65
CA ALA A 877 41.91 -13.88 -1.62
C ALA A 877 41.22 -12.50 -1.40
N SER A 878 40.63 -11.92 -2.44
CA SER A 878 40.08 -10.57 -2.41
C SER A 878 38.80 -10.43 -3.25
N PRO A 879 37.61 -10.53 -2.65
CA PRO A 879 36.34 -10.27 -3.34
C PRO A 879 36.08 -8.76 -3.51
N GLY A 880 35.33 -8.35 -4.52
CA GLY A 880 35.01 -6.93 -4.75
C GLY A 880 33.76 -6.70 -5.60
N ILE A 881 33.27 -5.45 -5.59
CA ILE A 881 32.04 -4.96 -6.21
C ILE A 881 32.37 -3.75 -7.09
N ARG A 882 31.79 -3.63 -8.28
CA ARG A 882 31.96 -2.46 -9.16
C ARG A 882 30.67 -1.66 -9.33
N PHE A 883 30.81 -0.34 -9.46
CA PHE A 883 29.68 0.59 -9.60
C PHE A 883 30.08 1.83 -10.40
N LEU A 884 29.13 2.47 -11.10
CA LEU A 884 29.36 3.75 -11.77
C LEU A 884 29.05 4.92 -10.84
N TRP A 885 29.86 5.98 -10.92
CA TRP A 885 29.67 7.22 -10.17
C TRP A 885 29.66 8.43 -11.11
N GLY A 886 28.56 9.18 -11.09
CA GLY A 886 28.30 10.31 -12.00
C GLY A 886 28.34 11.70 -11.34
N GLY A 887 28.77 11.83 -10.07
CA GLY A 887 28.74 13.11 -9.32
C GLY A 887 30.13 13.67 -8.96
N GLN A 888 30.24 14.98 -8.73
CA GLN A 888 31.45 15.66 -8.23
C GLN A 888 31.37 16.03 -6.73
N HIS A 889 30.98 15.09 -5.87
CA HIS A 889 30.84 15.36 -4.43
C HIS A 889 31.66 14.40 -3.56
N GLU A 890 32.32 14.96 -2.53
CA GLU A 890 32.87 14.20 -1.41
C GLU A 890 31.71 13.65 -0.54
N GLY A 891 31.68 12.34 -0.34
CA GLY A 891 30.60 11.66 0.37
C GLY A 891 31.10 10.69 1.42
N THR A 892 30.19 10.15 2.23
CA THR A 892 30.48 9.05 3.15
C THR A 892 29.90 7.77 2.59
N LEU A 893 30.75 6.75 2.45
CA LEU A 893 30.32 5.38 2.14
C LEU A 893 30.00 4.66 3.44
N LEU A 894 28.76 4.21 3.57
CA LEU A 894 28.31 3.32 4.63
C LEU A 894 28.24 1.90 4.09
N ILE A 895 28.94 0.98 4.76
CA ILE A 895 28.91 -0.46 4.49
C ILE A 895 28.29 -1.14 5.70
N LYS A 896 27.08 -1.70 5.55
CA LYS A 896 26.44 -2.52 6.59
C LYS A 896 26.79 -3.97 6.35
N CYS A 897 27.36 -4.65 7.34
CA CYS A 897 27.78 -6.04 7.19
C CYS A 897 27.60 -6.86 8.48
N THR A 898 27.49 -8.17 8.34
CA THR A 898 27.34 -9.14 9.42
C THR A 898 28.57 -10.06 9.40
N PRO A 899 29.61 -9.82 10.23
CA PRO A 899 30.73 -10.74 10.33
C PRO A 899 30.32 -12.06 11.02
N LEU A 900 30.67 -13.19 10.41
CA LEU A 900 30.53 -14.54 10.97
C LEU A 900 31.70 -14.82 11.92
N GLY A 901 31.66 -14.17 13.08
CA GLY A 901 32.72 -14.21 14.09
C GLY A 901 33.64 -12.99 14.07
N THR A 902 34.74 -13.02 14.82
CA THR A 902 35.72 -11.93 14.85
C THR A 902 36.69 -12.06 13.67
N GLN A 903 36.66 -11.13 12.72
CA GLN A 903 37.37 -11.24 11.44
C GLN A 903 38.17 -9.97 11.14
N ARG A 904 39.43 -10.09 10.69
CA ARG A 904 40.16 -8.95 10.10
C ARG A 904 39.71 -8.70 8.68
N VAL A 905 39.48 -7.43 8.35
CA VAL A 905 39.13 -6.97 7.02
C VAL A 905 39.88 -5.69 6.68
N THR A 906 40.31 -5.61 5.44
CA THR A 906 40.76 -4.38 4.81
C THR A 906 39.88 -4.11 3.59
N ILE A 907 39.46 -2.87 3.40
CA ILE A 907 38.57 -2.47 2.29
C ILE A 907 39.31 -1.42 1.46
N TYR A 908 39.27 -1.60 0.15
CA TYR A 908 39.81 -0.73 -0.86
C TYR A 908 38.67 -0.16 -1.69
N LEU A 909 38.80 1.10 -2.11
CA LEU A 909 38.03 1.71 -3.18
C LEU A 909 39.01 2.01 -4.31
N ASN A 910 38.74 1.45 -5.49
CA ASN A 910 39.66 1.29 -6.61
C ASN A 910 40.97 0.64 -6.15
N THR A 911 42.02 1.43 -6.03
CA THR A 911 43.34 0.98 -5.54
C THR A 911 43.67 1.51 -4.13
N ARG A 912 42.80 2.36 -3.57
CA ARG A 912 43.06 3.07 -2.31
C ARG A 912 42.43 2.34 -1.15
N LYS A 913 43.20 2.07 -0.10
CA LYS A 913 42.69 1.52 1.15
C LYS A 913 41.83 2.54 1.88
N ILE A 914 40.55 2.26 2.06
CA ILE A 914 39.56 3.12 2.71
C ILE A 914 39.14 2.63 4.09
N TYR A 915 39.49 1.40 4.48
CA TYR A 915 39.28 0.88 5.84
C TYR A 915 40.21 -0.31 6.13
N SER A 916 40.62 -0.49 7.38
CA SER A 916 41.34 -1.69 7.85
C SER A 916 41.11 -1.87 9.35
N GLY A 917 40.57 -3.03 9.76
CA GLY A 917 40.20 -3.27 11.14
C GLY A 917 39.73 -4.71 11.41
N VAL A 918 39.27 -4.93 12.64
CA VAL A 918 38.67 -6.20 13.09
C VAL A 918 37.17 -5.96 13.27
N LEU A 919 36.34 -6.79 12.66
CA LEU A 919 34.88 -6.76 12.85
C LEU A 919 34.44 -7.91 13.77
N SER A 920 33.43 -7.68 14.60
CA SER A 920 32.83 -8.69 15.49
C SER A 920 31.37 -8.35 15.79
N GLY A 921 30.45 -9.32 15.71
CA GLY A 921 29.04 -9.14 16.07
C GLY A 921 28.07 -9.35 14.90
N ALA A 922 26.76 -9.38 15.18
CA ALA A 922 25.76 -9.75 14.18
C ALA A 922 25.46 -8.64 13.14
N ASN A 923 25.78 -7.37 13.44
CA ASN A 923 25.60 -6.23 12.53
C ASN A 923 26.67 -5.17 12.84
N THR A 924 27.46 -4.80 11.84
CA THR A 924 28.54 -3.81 11.93
C THR A 924 28.42 -2.82 10.78
N GLU A 925 28.47 -1.54 11.14
CA GLU A 925 28.42 -0.43 10.19
C GLU A 925 29.80 0.20 10.07
N ILE A 926 30.31 0.28 8.84
CA ILE A 926 31.62 0.85 8.52
C ILE A 926 31.38 2.13 7.74
N PHE A 927 31.86 3.25 8.28
CA PHE A 927 31.81 4.54 7.62
C PHE A 927 33.19 4.87 7.05
N CYS A 928 33.25 5.01 5.74
CA CYS A 928 34.46 5.37 5.01
C CYS A 928 34.27 6.74 4.37
N SER A 929 35.17 7.69 4.66
CA SER A 929 35.23 8.94 3.91
C SER A 929 35.67 8.63 2.48
N MET A 930 34.85 8.98 1.50
CA MET A 930 35.22 8.92 0.09
C MET A 930 35.68 10.31 -0.34
N ARG A 931 37.00 10.52 -0.29
CA ARG A 931 37.63 11.64 -0.99
C ARG A 931 38.07 11.12 -2.35
N ASP A 932 37.66 11.83 -3.40
CA ASP A 932 38.09 11.60 -4.78
C ASP A 932 37.56 10.30 -5.42
N LEU A 933 36.22 10.17 -5.52
CA LEU A 933 35.62 9.15 -6.40
C LEU A 933 35.96 9.47 -7.86
N ASP A 934 36.40 8.48 -8.61
CA ASP A 934 36.64 8.66 -10.04
C ASP A 934 35.29 8.80 -10.76
N PHE A 935 35.17 9.79 -11.65
CA PHE A 935 34.00 9.91 -12.51
C PHE A 935 33.97 8.73 -13.48
N GLY A 936 32.94 7.87 -13.40
CA GLY A 936 32.86 6.61 -14.13
C GLY A 936 32.91 5.38 -13.22
N GLU A 937 33.57 4.31 -13.66
CA GLU A 937 33.58 3.00 -12.96
C GLU A 937 34.51 3.02 -11.75
N ASN A 938 33.98 2.58 -10.61
CA ASN A 938 34.68 2.42 -9.35
C ASN A 938 34.53 0.97 -8.85
N GLU A 939 35.46 0.48 -8.03
CA GLU A 939 35.48 -0.87 -7.47
C GLU A 939 35.74 -0.84 -5.96
N ILE A 940 34.90 -1.44 -5.13
CA ILE A 940 35.20 -1.71 -3.73
C ILE A 940 35.72 -3.13 -3.59
N ARG A 941 36.91 -3.32 -3.03
CA ARG A 941 37.55 -4.63 -2.84
C ARG A 941 37.84 -4.90 -1.37
N PHE A 942 37.60 -6.13 -0.93
CA PHE A 942 37.85 -6.60 0.42
C PHE A 942 39.09 -7.49 0.43
N GLU A 943 39.94 -7.34 1.44
CA GLU A 943 41.01 -8.28 1.79
C GLU A 943 40.67 -8.89 3.14
N LEU A 944 40.52 -10.21 3.16
CA LEU A 944 40.09 -10.98 4.32
C LEU A 944 41.19 -11.98 4.71
N PRO A 945 42.24 -11.55 5.43
CA PRO A 945 43.40 -12.40 5.72
C PRO A 945 43.09 -13.64 6.57
N ASP A 946 41.97 -13.64 7.31
CA ASP A 946 41.54 -14.81 8.09
C ASP A 946 40.56 -15.73 7.32
N ALA A 947 40.23 -15.43 6.05
CA ALA A 947 39.37 -16.27 5.21
C ALA A 947 40.20 -17.33 4.46
N GLN A 948 39.73 -18.58 4.39
CA GLN A 948 40.39 -19.67 3.64
C GLN A 948 39.81 -19.85 2.22
N SER A 949 40.65 -20.27 1.27
CA SER A 949 40.27 -20.51 -0.14
C SER A 949 39.36 -21.75 -0.29
N PRO A 950 38.36 -21.75 -1.20
CA PRO A 950 37.38 -22.84 -1.29
C PRO A 950 37.96 -24.13 -1.89
N GLY A 951 37.95 -25.20 -1.10
CA GLY A 951 38.23 -26.58 -1.52
C GLY A 951 37.69 -27.67 -0.57
N GLY A 952 36.91 -27.28 0.46
CA GLY A 952 36.27 -28.17 1.43
C GLY A 952 34.76 -27.96 1.45
N ALA A 953 34.03 -28.96 1.93
CA ALA A 953 32.58 -29.20 1.73
C ALA A 953 31.57 -28.18 2.32
N ASP A 954 31.94 -26.91 2.51
CA ASP A 954 30.99 -25.86 2.86
C ASP A 954 31.22 -24.60 2.01
N VAL A 955 30.33 -24.38 1.05
CA VAL A 955 30.37 -23.26 0.11
C VAL A 955 29.82 -21.95 0.71
N ARG A 956 29.51 -21.90 2.02
CA ARG A 956 28.94 -20.71 2.71
C ARG A 956 29.95 -19.93 3.57
N LEU A 957 31.23 -20.28 3.57
CA LEU A 957 32.25 -19.58 4.38
C LEU A 957 32.69 -18.25 3.75
N LEU A 958 31.77 -17.30 3.67
CA LEU A 958 32.08 -15.88 3.70
C LEU A 958 32.16 -15.46 5.16
N ALA A 959 33.30 -14.99 5.65
CA ALA A 959 33.42 -14.55 7.04
C ALA A 959 32.66 -13.24 7.33
N ILE A 960 32.13 -12.56 6.31
CA ILE A 960 31.37 -11.32 6.41
C ILE A 960 30.26 -11.35 5.36
N ALA A 961 28.99 -11.23 5.77
CA ALA A 961 27.85 -11.06 4.88
C ALA A 961 27.53 -9.56 4.75
N ILE A 962 27.62 -9.01 3.55
CA ILE A 962 27.33 -7.58 3.35
C ILE A 962 25.82 -7.41 3.16
N ARG A 963 25.22 -6.51 3.94
CA ARG A 963 23.77 -6.28 4.02
C ARG A 963 23.31 -5.11 3.17
N SER A 964 24.07 -4.02 3.14
CA SER A 964 23.82 -2.89 2.25
C SER A 964 25.06 -2.02 2.05
N PHE A 965 25.04 -1.23 0.97
CA PHE A 965 25.95 -0.13 0.71
C PHE A 965 25.15 1.14 0.45
N GLU A 966 25.50 2.23 1.12
CA GLU A 966 24.80 3.51 1.03
C GLU A 966 25.83 4.63 0.81
N ILE A 967 25.59 5.50 -0.17
CA ILE A 967 26.40 6.69 -0.44
C ILE A 967 25.56 7.91 -0.10
N GLY A 968 25.96 8.64 0.94
CA GLY A 968 25.22 9.81 1.44
C GLY A 968 26.05 11.10 1.40
N PRO A 969 25.39 12.28 1.44
CA PRO A 969 26.08 13.55 1.66
C PRO A 969 26.82 13.50 2.99
N THR A 970 27.99 14.13 3.03
CA THR A 970 29.01 14.05 4.08
C THR A 970 28.40 14.21 5.49
N LEU A 971 28.40 13.14 6.31
CA LEU A 971 28.08 13.22 7.73
C LEU A 971 29.12 14.11 8.46
N PRO A 972 28.81 14.72 9.63
CA PRO A 972 29.76 15.59 10.33
C PRO A 972 31.04 14.80 10.62
N GLN A 973 32.19 15.33 10.19
CA GLN A 973 33.51 14.66 10.19
C GLN A 973 33.71 13.65 11.32
N LEU A 974 33.44 12.38 11.02
CA LEU A 974 33.98 11.26 11.76
C LEU A 974 35.43 11.09 11.30
N LYS A 975 36.37 10.98 12.25
CA LYS A 975 37.79 10.73 11.93
C LYS A 975 37.89 9.45 11.10
N ASP A 976 38.74 9.48 10.07
CA ASP A 976 38.98 8.39 9.12
C ASP A 976 38.95 7.00 9.81
N ASN A 977 38.07 6.10 9.33
CA ASN A 977 37.89 4.70 9.75
C ASN A 977 37.17 4.44 11.09
N SER A 978 36.08 5.15 11.40
CA SER A 978 35.26 4.84 12.57
C SER A 978 34.33 3.63 12.33
N VAL A 979 34.43 2.63 13.21
CA VAL A 979 33.50 1.49 13.30
C VAL A 979 32.45 1.82 14.35
N TYR A 980 31.18 1.79 13.97
CA TYR A 980 30.08 1.88 14.93
C TYR A 980 29.66 0.46 15.31
N ASN A 981 29.86 0.10 16.58
CA ASN A 981 29.36 -1.14 17.15
C ASN A 981 28.14 -0.77 18.01
N HIS A 982 26.97 -1.34 17.69
CA HIS A 982 25.72 -1.07 18.40
C HIS A 982 25.70 -1.55 19.87
N SER A 983 26.83 -1.99 20.42
CA SER A 983 26.95 -2.47 21.80
C SER A 983 27.72 -1.56 22.77
N SER A 984 28.00 -0.29 22.44
CA SER A 984 28.58 0.67 23.41
C SER A 984 27.59 1.78 23.77
N ASN A 985 27.33 1.89 25.07
CA ASN A 985 26.13 2.45 25.67
C ASN A 985 26.26 3.93 26.06
N GLU A 986 26.69 4.81 25.16
CA GLU A 986 26.77 6.26 25.44
C GLU A 986 26.23 7.11 24.28
N PHE A 987 24.94 7.46 24.41
CA PHE A 987 24.13 8.39 23.59
C PHE A 987 23.72 7.95 22.18
N ILE A 988 22.41 8.06 21.91
CA ILE A 988 21.79 7.96 20.57
C ILE A 988 21.09 9.32 20.33
N TRP A 989 21.52 10.04 19.29
CA TRP A 989 20.70 11.06 18.65
C TRP A 989 20.56 10.64 17.19
N ASP A 990 19.33 10.37 16.79
CA ASP A 990 18.94 10.01 15.43
C ASP A 990 18.08 11.17 14.90
N GLY A 991 18.57 11.85 13.87
CA GLY A 991 18.02 13.09 13.37
C GLY A 991 16.62 12.94 12.77
N PHE A 992 15.89 14.06 12.74
CA PHE A 992 14.49 14.14 12.33
C PHE A 992 14.25 13.83 10.84
N SER A 993 13.29 12.96 10.56
CA SER A 993 12.28 13.22 9.52
C SER A 993 10.92 13.22 10.20
N GLY A 994 10.14 14.30 9.99
CA GLY A 994 8.73 14.46 10.37
C GLY A 994 8.25 13.92 11.72
N ALA A 995 8.17 14.80 12.73
CA ALA A 995 7.35 14.68 13.95
C ALA A 995 7.02 13.26 14.48
N GLU A 996 7.76 12.80 15.48
CA GLU A 996 7.24 12.41 16.82
C GLU A 996 8.30 11.68 17.66
N LYS A 997 9.02 12.44 18.50
CA LYS A 997 9.38 12.03 19.86
C LYS A 997 9.06 13.20 20.80
N GLU A 998 7.80 13.20 21.24
CA GLU A 998 7.07 14.10 22.14
C GLU A 998 7.63 15.53 22.34
N PHE A 999 7.45 16.37 21.31
CA PHE A 999 7.13 17.77 21.55
C PHE A 999 5.61 17.87 21.69
N ARG A 1000 5.07 17.90 22.91
CA ARG A 1000 3.63 18.17 23.12
C ARG A 1000 3.40 19.68 23.09
N TRP A 1001 2.60 20.14 22.14
CA TRP A 1001 2.04 21.49 22.17
C TRP A 1001 0.83 21.49 23.10
N THR A 1002 0.82 22.38 24.09
CA THR A 1002 -0.38 22.63 24.90
C THR A 1002 -1.19 23.78 24.29
N GLU A 1003 -2.45 23.96 24.70
CA GLU A 1003 -3.30 25.07 24.24
C GLU A 1003 -2.69 26.47 24.47
N GLU A 1004 -1.62 26.56 25.26
CA GLU A 1004 -0.94 27.79 25.70
C GLU A 1004 0.23 28.24 24.81
N ARG A 1005 0.39 27.70 23.58
CA ARG A 1005 1.51 28.03 22.65
C ARG A 1005 2.88 27.69 23.24
N HIS A 1006 2.93 26.54 23.89
CA HIS A 1006 4.09 26.01 24.62
C HIS A 1006 4.51 24.67 24.02
N ALA A 1007 5.78 24.54 23.65
CA ALA A 1007 6.40 23.33 23.13
C ALA A 1007 7.40 22.77 24.17
N ARG A 1008 7.33 21.47 24.51
CA ARG A 1008 8.14 20.87 25.60
C ARG A 1008 8.89 19.62 25.17
N LEU A 1009 10.19 19.53 25.48
CA LEU A 1009 11.07 18.37 25.30
C LEU A 1009 11.52 17.84 26.67
N ILE A 1010 11.49 16.53 26.88
CA ILE A 1010 12.01 15.88 28.09
C ILE A 1010 13.24 15.04 27.71
N PHE A 1011 14.35 15.23 28.42
CA PHE A 1011 15.59 14.49 28.16
C PHE A 1011 16.25 14.05 29.48
N ASN A 1012 16.93 12.90 29.47
CA ASN A 1012 17.61 12.36 30.66
C ASN A 1012 19.12 12.66 30.62
N TRP A 1013 19.64 13.30 31.66
CA TRP A 1013 21.05 13.66 31.80
C TRP A 1013 21.76 12.73 32.79
N LYS A 1014 22.71 11.94 32.29
CA LYS A 1014 23.54 11.01 33.09
C LYS A 1014 24.99 11.48 33.28
N GLY A 1015 25.35 12.66 32.78
CA GLY A 1015 26.73 13.17 32.82
C GLY A 1015 27.12 13.76 34.18
N THR A 1016 28.39 13.59 34.58
CA THR A 1016 28.96 14.11 35.84
C THR A 1016 29.75 15.41 35.68
N ASP A 1017 29.91 15.89 34.44
CA ASP A 1017 30.87 16.93 34.09
C ASP A 1017 30.24 18.33 34.10
N ARG A 1018 30.66 19.19 35.03
CA ARG A 1018 30.04 20.51 35.32
C ARG A 1018 30.67 21.71 34.58
N LYS A 1019 31.65 21.48 33.69
CA LYS A 1019 32.42 22.55 33.02
C LYS A 1019 32.02 22.83 31.57
N LYS A 1020 30.84 22.38 31.15
CA LYS A 1020 30.32 22.54 29.79
C LYS A 1020 29.19 23.57 29.77
N ARG A 1021 28.91 24.12 28.59
CA ARG A 1021 27.76 25.00 28.31
C ARG A 1021 26.80 24.30 27.36
N LEU A 1022 25.50 24.36 27.65
CA LEU A 1022 24.45 23.84 26.78
C LEU A 1022 24.09 24.93 25.77
N GLU A 1023 24.33 24.69 24.49
CA GLU A 1023 23.85 25.50 23.37
C GLU A 1023 22.60 24.87 22.75
N ILE A 1024 21.58 25.68 22.53
CA ILE A 1024 20.31 25.30 21.90
C ILE A 1024 20.16 26.15 20.65
N ARG A 1025 20.07 25.53 19.48
CA ARG A 1025 19.95 26.24 18.20
C ARG A 1025 18.55 26.15 17.64
N CYS A 1026 17.92 27.31 17.45
CA CYS A 1026 16.57 27.43 16.91
C CYS A 1026 16.57 28.33 15.68
N LYS A 1027 15.73 28.02 14.68
CA LYS A 1027 15.54 28.86 13.48
C LYS A 1027 14.07 29.18 13.28
N THR A 1028 13.73 30.43 12.95
CA THR A 1028 12.37 30.81 12.52
C THR A 1028 12.23 31.09 11.02
N LEU A 1029 11.01 31.03 10.50
CA LEU A 1029 10.65 31.50 9.15
C LEU A 1029 10.31 33.01 9.09
N ASP A 1030 9.95 33.63 10.23
CA ASP A 1030 9.65 35.07 10.35
C ASP A 1030 9.98 35.58 11.76
N VAL A 1031 9.94 36.89 11.99
CA VAL A 1031 10.22 37.53 13.30
C VAL A 1031 9.18 37.10 14.34
N GLN A 1032 9.59 36.37 15.38
CA GLN A 1032 8.69 35.94 16.48
C GLN A 1032 9.33 36.11 17.85
N ARG A 1033 8.55 36.45 18.88
CA ARG A 1033 9.02 36.36 20.26
C ARG A 1033 9.08 34.91 20.73
N ILE A 1034 10.19 34.57 21.38
CA ILE A 1034 10.45 33.28 21.99
C ILE A 1034 10.95 33.45 23.42
N THR A 1035 10.45 32.59 24.31
CA THR A 1035 11.03 32.36 25.64
C THR A 1035 11.45 30.89 25.76
N VAL A 1036 12.69 30.65 26.17
CA VAL A 1036 13.27 29.32 26.39
C VAL A 1036 13.41 29.08 27.88
N LEU A 1037 12.79 28.02 28.36
CA LEU A 1037 12.79 27.57 29.75
C LEU A 1037 13.51 26.22 29.85
N LEU A 1038 14.44 26.07 30.79
CA LEU A 1038 15.05 24.80 31.16
C LEU A 1038 14.67 24.47 32.61
N ASN A 1039 14.03 23.33 32.83
CA ASN A 1039 13.43 22.92 34.10
C ASN A 1039 12.55 24.03 34.70
N GLU A 1040 11.70 24.64 33.86
CA GLU A 1040 10.80 25.75 34.20
C GLU A 1040 11.49 27.08 34.54
N ARG A 1041 12.82 27.16 34.42
CA ARG A 1041 13.58 28.40 34.60
C ARG A 1041 13.90 29.02 33.25
N GLU A 1042 13.62 30.31 33.13
CA GLU A 1042 13.95 31.09 31.94
C GLU A 1042 15.46 31.21 31.76
N ILE A 1043 15.94 30.74 30.61
CA ILE A 1043 17.33 30.85 30.18
C ILE A 1043 17.48 31.82 29.00
N TYR A 1044 16.38 32.19 28.32
CA TYR A 1044 16.38 33.21 27.25
C TYR A 1044 14.97 33.74 26.95
N THR A 1045 14.84 35.04 26.66
CA THR A 1045 13.65 35.65 26.05
C THR A 1045 14.07 36.72 25.04
N GLY A 1046 13.49 36.72 23.83
CA GLY A 1046 13.81 37.69 22.78
C GLY A 1046 12.99 37.52 21.50
N GLU A 1047 13.25 38.36 20.48
CA GLU A 1047 12.70 38.22 19.13
C GLU A 1047 13.69 37.49 18.22
N LEU A 1048 13.20 36.54 17.41
CA LEU A 1048 13.99 35.68 16.52
C LEU A 1048 13.48 35.83 15.09
N SER A 1049 14.37 36.18 14.15
CA SER A 1049 14.03 36.38 12.74
C SER A 1049 14.97 35.61 11.81
N GLY A 1050 14.52 34.53 11.19
CA GLY A 1050 15.15 33.92 10.01
C GLY A 1050 16.50 33.20 10.21
N ASP A 1051 17.28 33.56 11.23
CA ASP A 1051 18.64 33.09 11.49
C ASP A 1051 18.71 32.06 12.64
N ASP A 1052 19.84 31.36 12.77
CA ASP A 1052 20.09 30.41 13.85
C ASP A 1052 20.40 31.16 15.16
N LEU A 1053 19.45 31.21 16.09
CA LEU A 1053 19.71 31.70 17.45
C LEU A 1053 20.37 30.60 18.27
N VAL A 1054 21.54 30.91 18.85
CA VAL A 1054 22.22 30.05 19.83
C VAL A 1054 21.92 30.55 21.24
N VAL A 1055 21.01 29.87 21.95
CA VAL A 1055 20.76 30.11 23.37
C VAL A 1055 21.72 29.25 24.18
N SER A 1056 22.47 29.86 25.10
CA SER A 1056 23.52 29.14 25.84
C SER A 1056 23.41 29.31 27.35
N THR A 1057 23.29 28.20 28.08
CA THR A 1057 23.21 28.17 29.55
C THR A 1057 24.24 27.22 30.16
N ASP A 1058 24.64 27.46 31.41
CA ASP A 1058 25.60 26.61 32.10
C ASP A 1058 24.99 25.25 32.46
N VAL A 1059 25.75 24.18 32.23
CA VAL A 1059 25.32 22.80 32.50
C VAL A 1059 25.15 22.52 33.99
N ALA A 1060 25.72 23.36 34.85
CA ALA A 1060 25.50 23.32 36.29
C ALA A 1060 24.01 23.47 36.68
N GLU A 1061 23.16 23.97 35.78
CA GLU A 1061 21.71 24.14 35.98
C GLU A 1061 20.88 22.90 35.56
N ILE A 1062 21.51 21.90 34.93
CA ILE A 1062 20.89 20.63 34.52
C ILE A 1062 20.95 19.64 35.69
N LYS A 1063 19.79 19.13 36.12
CA LYS A 1063 19.71 18.13 37.20
C LYS A 1063 20.15 16.77 36.68
N GLY A 1064 20.82 15.96 37.51
CA GLY A 1064 21.03 14.55 37.19
C GLY A 1064 19.69 13.82 37.12
N GLY A 1065 19.43 13.08 36.04
CA GLY A 1065 18.12 12.49 35.74
C GLY A 1065 17.35 13.27 34.66
N PHE A 1066 16.02 13.19 34.68
CA PHE A 1066 15.17 13.84 33.67
C PHE A 1066 15.15 15.36 33.83
N ASN A 1067 15.26 16.05 32.70
CA ASN A 1067 15.20 17.50 32.56
C ASN A 1067 14.17 17.86 31.49
N THR A 1068 13.60 19.05 31.58
CA THR A 1068 12.58 19.55 30.66
C THR A 1068 13.07 20.82 29.99
N LEU A 1069 13.15 20.85 28.67
CA LEU A 1069 13.34 22.07 27.88
C LEU A 1069 11.98 22.51 27.32
N SER A 1070 11.72 23.81 27.32
CA SER A 1070 10.41 24.37 27.02
C SER A 1070 10.57 25.65 26.20
N LEU A 1071 9.82 25.75 25.11
CA LEU A 1071 9.81 26.91 24.21
C LEU A 1071 8.40 27.51 24.23
N LEU A 1072 8.29 28.76 24.66
CA LEU A 1072 7.05 29.53 24.64
C LEU A 1072 7.07 30.48 23.45
N LEU A 1073 6.04 30.40 22.60
CA LEU A 1073 5.89 31.24 21.41
C LEU A 1073 4.58 32.02 21.51
N PRO A 1074 4.55 33.14 22.26
CA PRO A 1074 3.33 33.91 22.48
C PRO A 1074 2.71 34.44 21.18
N ASP A 1075 3.47 34.58 20.10
CA ASP A 1075 2.99 35.11 18.82
C ASP A 1075 2.55 34.01 17.80
N ALA A 1076 2.71 32.71 18.12
CA ALA A 1076 2.37 31.60 17.22
C ALA A 1076 0.83 31.40 17.04
N ARG A 1077 0.39 31.01 15.82
CA ARG A 1077 -1.03 30.73 15.46
C ARG A 1077 -1.24 29.25 15.12
N ARG A 1078 -2.50 28.77 15.15
CA ARG A 1078 -2.85 27.34 15.01
C ARG A 1078 -2.72 26.84 13.55
N PRO A 1079 -2.31 25.56 13.32
CA PRO A 1079 -2.18 24.90 12.00
C PRO A 1079 -3.35 25.00 11.00
N ASN A 1080 -4.55 25.36 11.45
CA ASN A 1080 -5.76 25.34 10.61
C ASN A 1080 -6.11 26.70 9.98
N ASP A 1081 -5.32 27.75 10.19
CA ASP A 1081 -5.50 29.02 9.48
C ASP A 1081 -4.68 29.00 8.18
N ALA A 1082 -5.31 29.30 7.04
CA ALA A 1082 -4.76 29.22 5.67
C ALA A 1082 -3.63 30.23 5.33
N ASP A 1083 -2.71 30.46 6.27
CA ASP A 1083 -1.57 31.36 6.17
C ASP A 1083 -0.26 30.55 6.39
N PRO A 1084 0.74 30.64 5.50
CA PRO A 1084 2.00 29.89 5.62
C PRO A 1084 2.89 30.30 6.81
N ARG A 1085 2.50 31.31 7.60
CA ARG A 1085 3.20 31.71 8.85
C ARG A 1085 3.03 30.73 10.03
N THR A 1086 2.43 29.57 9.78
CA THR A 1086 1.81 28.76 10.83
C THR A 1086 2.74 27.73 11.52
N LEU A 1087 3.97 27.51 11.06
CA LEU A 1087 4.93 26.77 11.88
C LEU A 1087 6.35 27.09 11.46
N ALA A 1088 7.02 27.83 12.31
CA ALA A 1088 8.24 28.49 11.94
C ALA A 1088 9.20 28.50 13.12
N ILE A 1089 9.32 27.41 13.89
CA ILE A 1089 10.52 27.14 14.67
C ILE A 1089 10.97 25.70 14.46
N ALA A 1090 12.19 25.53 13.96
CA ALA A 1090 12.88 24.26 13.95
C ALA A 1090 13.98 24.29 15.01
N LEU A 1091 13.91 23.38 15.98
CA LEU A 1091 15.05 23.06 16.85
C LEU A 1091 16.05 22.27 16.00
N LYS A 1092 17.22 22.84 15.75
CA LYS A 1092 18.24 22.21 14.89
C LYS A 1092 19.10 21.24 15.66
N ASP A 1093 19.66 21.70 16.78
CA ASP A 1093 20.52 20.89 17.63
C ASP A 1093 20.53 21.39 19.09
N ILE A 1094 21.05 20.51 19.95
CA ILE A 1094 21.38 20.80 21.34
C ILE A 1094 22.80 20.28 21.56
N VAL A 1095 23.75 21.18 21.84
CA VAL A 1095 25.18 20.85 21.86
C VAL A 1095 25.82 21.26 23.19
N PHE A 1096 26.70 20.42 23.73
CA PHE A 1096 27.49 20.76 24.90
C PHE A 1096 28.88 21.25 24.47
N VAL A 1097 29.18 22.53 24.73
CA VAL A 1097 30.45 23.17 24.35
C VAL A 1097 31.38 23.27 25.56
N ASP A 1098 32.65 22.90 25.37
CA ASP A 1098 33.70 22.93 26.39
C ASP A 1098 34.42 24.30 26.36
N GLU A 1099 34.43 25.02 27.49
CA GLU A 1099 35.08 26.34 27.57
C GLU A 1099 36.59 26.29 27.32
N SER A 1100 37.22 25.11 27.38
CA SER A 1100 38.68 24.97 27.33
C SER A 1100 39.29 25.01 25.92
N ARG A 1101 38.49 25.11 24.85
CA ARG A 1101 38.99 25.18 23.46
C ARG A 1101 38.54 26.43 22.72
N LYS A 1102 39.23 27.55 22.97
CA LYS A 1102 39.24 28.70 22.04
C LYS A 1102 40.00 28.31 20.77
N PHE A 1103 39.29 27.99 19.69
CA PHE A 1103 39.87 27.97 18.35
C PHE A 1103 39.59 29.29 17.65
N ASN A 1104 40.65 30.08 17.47
CA ASN A 1104 40.69 31.22 16.57
C ASN A 1104 40.57 30.71 15.13
N TYR A 1105 39.56 31.15 14.39
CA TYR A 1105 39.64 31.22 12.94
C TYR A 1105 39.25 32.63 12.49
N GLY A 1106 40.24 33.32 11.94
CA GLY A 1106 40.07 34.53 11.16
C GLY A 1106 39.41 34.21 9.81
N MET A 1107 38.72 35.22 9.29
CA MET A 1107 38.01 35.26 8.02
C MET A 1107 38.86 34.82 6.82
N GLU A 1108 38.27 34.08 5.87
CA GLU A 1108 37.98 34.58 4.52
C GLU A 1108 37.16 33.56 3.69
N SER A 1109 36.14 34.14 3.01
CA SER A 1109 35.14 33.66 2.02
C SER A 1109 34.39 32.35 2.27
#